data_AF-A0A7X4Y270-F1
#
_entry.id   AF-A0A7X4Y270-F1
#
_cell.length_a   1.000
_cell.length_b   1.000
_cell.length_c   1.000
_cell.angle_alpha   90.00
_cell.angle_beta   90.00
_cell.angle_gamma   90.00
#
_symmetry.space_group_name_H-M   'P 1'
#
loop_
_entity.id
_entity.type
_entity.pdbx_description
1 polymer ?
#
loop_
_entity_poly.entity_id
_entity_poly.type
_entity_poly.pdbx_seq_one_letter_code
_entity_poly.pdbx_strand_id
1 'polypeptide(L)'
;ELPQEFDLVLVDAHHVEEYKLSGVKEIYIFDHHPKAPKGFEGKVDEVGSATTLVVEELQRLNVEIAPEDATLLALGIYEDTGSLTYEGTTERDALALAWLLKKGANLRTIREFLREGLSKEEIDFLSKSLVALEKLFIDGSKVVVFVLRSEEYKPDFLQVVYRLEDVKDADAFFVIVSVGSKTYLFGRGLKGRFDTSKILEAFGGGGHSFASAVKLENVSAERLKTLLVQLLKGENPAIRVKDVMNYPPFALREDMTVEEALISLAERNFAGAPVLNQEGKLVGVVYKKVLLKVAKLFPSKQVKDFMQTQFHTLSPEDFVWDAEAILSTYGEKLIPVVEDQKLVGVITRLDLMQTLIKQTEPLKPSHRKVQLPKEVEELARVVGKICKEFGFKGYLVGGVVRDMLMGRRIWDLDFVVEGDGLKVAERFAQHYGVNIHPFPEFGTAHLKVGDFKIEFATTRRETYPHPGAYPVVEPASLKEDLFRRDFTINAMAISVMEEDFGTLIDYFGGLRDLKDKLIRILHPLSFVEDPVRILRALRFAGRFDFKLSKSTEKAMLNALSMHLLKHASRGRLLKELTLAFREEKILDILKLYRQYKILEELIDGFQWSQDLELKLEKLKEVVSWHKIEFPDKKLEYGWLYLVILLERVKGEEFLKEMGAPAWVRELCHTYKEQAKEVIKKLHQAKKPSEVYLTLKGFNEPFYLLLAVEESLRPKVVLYMEKLSKLKVDVSKFFDLRGKELGRAIENEKLRLMDETFTLT
;
A
#
# COMPACT_ATOMS: atom_id res chain seq x y z
N GLU A 1 -32.05 -3.89 44.30
CA GLU A 1 -32.55 -4.90 45.26
C GLU A 1 -34.06 -4.88 45.18
N LEU A 2 -34.68 -5.95 44.70
CA LEU A 2 -36.14 -6.02 44.61
C LEU A 2 -36.72 -6.49 45.96
N PRO A 3 -37.95 -6.06 46.33
CA PRO A 3 -38.63 -6.54 47.53
C PRO A 3 -38.83 -8.07 47.49
N GLN A 4 -39.01 -8.69 48.66
CA GLN A 4 -39.32 -10.13 48.75
C GLN A 4 -40.63 -10.50 48.03
N GLU A 5 -41.60 -9.58 48.00
CA GLU A 5 -42.85 -9.71 47.25
C GLU A 5 -43.22 -8.37 46.60
N PHE A 6 -43.60 -8.36 45.32
CA PHE A 6 -44.01 -7.17 44.58
C PHE A 6 -44.99 -7.50 43.44
N ASP A 7 -45.78 -6.51 43.01
CA ASP A 7 -46.62 -6.61 41.81
C ASP A 7 -45.83 -6.14 40.59
N LEU A 8 -46.05 -6.78 39.44
CA LEU A 8 -45.30 -6.52 38.21
C LEU A 8 -46.23 -5.90 37.16
N VAL A 9 -45.93 -4.66 36.75
CA VAL A 9 -46.62 -4.00 35.63
C VAL A 9 -45.74 -4.08 34.39
N LEU A 10 -46.27 -4.65 33.32
CA LEU A 10 -45.64 -4.77 32.02
C LEU A 10 -46.35 -3.84 31.03
N VAL A 11 -45.57 -3.08 30.26
CA VAL A 11 -46.07 -2.17 29.23
C VAL A 11 -45.43 -2.60 27.91
N ASP A 12 -46.25 -2.82 26.89
CA ASP A 12 -45.84 -3.27 25.55
C ASP A 12 -45.01 -4.57 25.55
N ALA A 13 -45.56 -5.62 26.16
CA ALA A 13 -44.87 -6.90 26.37
C ALA A 13 -45.59 -8.09 25.71
N HIS A 14 -44.92 -8.73 24.75
CA HIS A 14 -45.52 -9.82 23.97
C HIS A 14 -45.26 -11.24 24.54
N HIS A 15 -44.34 -11.40 25.50
CA HIS A 15 -43.91 -12.71 26.04
C HIS A 15 -43.92 -12.76 27.58
N VAL A 16 -45.10 -12.97 28.18
CA VAL A 16 -45.30 -12.97 29.64
C VAL A 16 -44.56 -14.12 30.36
N GLU A 17 -44.31 -15.22 29.66
CA GLU A 17 -43.67 -16.42 30.22
C GLU A 17 -42.23 -16.16 30.70
N GLU A 18 -41.55 -15.17 30.11
CA GLU A 18 -40.17 -14.80 30.44
C GLU A 18 -40.05 -14.02 31.76
N TYR A 19 -41.16 -13.52 32.30
CA TYR A 19 -41.18 -12.61 33.46
C TYR A 19 -41.74 -13.25 34.75
N LYS A 20 -41.83 -14.59 34.80
CA LYS A 20 -42.19 -15.35 36.02
C LYS A 20 -41.02 -15.40 37.02
N LEU A 21 -40.74 -14.25 37.64
CA LEU A 21 -39.68 -14.10 38.64
C LEU A 21 -40.16 -14.55 40.03
N SER A 22 -39.24 -15.07 40.86
CA SER A 22 -39.55 -15.39 42.26
C SER A 22 -39.80 -14.10 43.05
N GLY A 23 -40.99 -13.97 43.64
CA GLY A 23 -41.43 -12.79 44.40
C GLY A 23 -42.53 -11.96 43.72
N VAL A 24 -42.96 -12.30 42.51
CA VAL A 24 -44.08 -11.60 41.85
C VAL A 24 -45.43 -12.12 42.36
N LYS A 25 -46.29 -11.23 42.84
CA LYS A 25 -47.66 -11.56 43.31
C LYS A 25 -48.68 -11.54 42.18
N GLU A 26 -48.81 -10.41 41.50
CA GLU A 26 -49.73 -10.22 40.38
C GLU A 26 -48.99 -9.60 39.19
N ILE A 27 -49.46 -9.90 37.97
CA ILE A 27 -48.92 -9.36 36.73
C ILE A 27 -50.00 -8.55 36.04
N TYR A 28 -49.75 -7.25 35.88
CA TYR A 28 -50.59 -6.31 35.17
C TYR A 28 -50.01 -6.01 33.77
N ILE A 29 -50.82 -6.05 32.71
CA ILE A 29 -50.33 -5.79 31.34
C ILE A 29 -51.09 -4.64 30.68
N PHE A 30 -50.34 -3.69 30.13
CA PHE A 30 -50.80 -2.64 29.24
C PHE A 30 -50.21 -2.86 27.85
N ASP A 31 -51.04 -3.14 26.85
CA ASP A 31 -50.60 -3.39 25.47
C ASP A 31 -51.61 -2.77 24.49
N HIS A 32 -51.13 -2.36 23.33
CA HIS A 32 -51.97 -1.80 22.27
C HIS A 32 -52.22 -2.77 21.09
N HIS A 33 -51.65 -3.98 21.14
CA HIS A 33 -51.88 -5.01 20.14
C HIS A 33 -53.09 -5.90 20.46
N PRO A 34 -53.98 -6.20 19.48
CA PRO A 34 -55.23 -6.93 19.72
C PRO A 34 -55.07 -8.42 20.11
N LYS A 35 -53.85 -8.98 20.12
CA LYS A 35 -53.58 -10.37 20.48
C LYS A 35 -52.93 -10.47 21.86
N ALA A 36 -53.70 -10.17 22.90
CA ALA A 36 -53.19 -10.33 24.25
C ALA A 36 -53.11 -11.82 24.68
N PRO A 37 -52.07 -12.20 25.45
CA PRO A 37 -52.02 -13.49 26.15
C PRO A 37 -53.27 -13.76 27.01
N LYS A 38 -53.64 -15.01 27.28
CA LYS A 38 -54.78 -15.32 28.19
C LYS A 38 -54.29 -15.49 29.62
N GLY A 39 -54.98 -14.90 30.61
CA GLY A 39 -54.76 -15.18 32.04
C GLY A 39 -53.95 -14.14 32.82
N PHE A 40 -54.02 -12.86 32.46
CA PHE A 40 -53.43 -11.73 33.19
C PHE A 40 -54.51 -10.67 33.52
N GLU A 41 -54.25 -9.77 34.47
CA GLU A 41 -55.08 -8.57 34.71
C GLU A 41 -54.47 -7.35 34.01
N GLY A 42 -55.24 -6.41 33.48
CA GLY A 42 -54.68 -5.28 32.72
C GLY A 42 -55.61 -4.69 31.67
N LYS A 43 -55.08 -3.78 30.85
CA LYS A 43 -55.84 -3.06 29.82
C LYS A 43 -55.16 -3.22 28.45
N VAL A 44 -55.91 -3.76 27.50
CA VAL A 44 -55.46 -3.90 26.11
C VAL A 44 -56.48 -3.25 25.21
N ASP A 45 -56.04 -2.27 24.42
CA ASP A 45 -56.93 -1.41 23.65
C ASP A 45 -56.18 -0.75 22.49
N GLU A 46 -56.87 -0.40 21.41
CA GLU A 46 -56.25 0.13 20.20
C GLU A 46 -55.90 1.62 20.39
N VAL A 47 -54.61 1.91 20.62
CA VAL A 47 -54.05 3.26 20.79
C VAL A 47 -52.66 3.34 20.15
N GLY A 48 -52.18 4.56 19.87
CA GLY A 48 -50.88 4.77 19.26
C GLY A 48 -49.70 4.37 20.15
N SER A 49 -49.84 4.46 21.48
CA SER A 49 -48.84 4.00 22.46
C SER A 49 -49.50 3.25 23.62
N ALA A 50 -48.92 2.12 24.05
CA ALA A 50 -49.36 1.43 25.27
C ALA A 50 -49.25 2.34 26.52
N THR A 51 -48.35 3.32 26.51
CA THR A 51 -48.19 4.34 27.55
C THR A 51 -49.46 5.19 27.72
N THR A 52 -50.23 5.39 26.66
CA THR A 52 -51.53 6.09 26.72
C THR A 52 -52.49 5.39 27.67
N LEU A 53 -52.52 4.06 27.69
CA LEU A 53 -53.39 3.29 28.59
C LEU A 53 -52.97 3.42 30.06
N VAL A 54 -51.66 3.48 30.32
CA VAL A 54 -51.11 3.72 31.66
C VAL A 54 -51.52 5.11 32.16
N VAL A 55 -51.42 6.13 31.31
CA VAL A 55 -51.78 7.52 31.66
C VAL A 55 -53.28 7.65 31.95
N GLU A 56 -54.13 7.00 31.16
CA GLU A 56 -55.56 6.96 31.42
C GLU A 56 -55.89 6.32 32.77
N GLU A 57 -55.17 5.26 33.14
CA GLU A 57 -55.39 4.58 34.41
C GLU A 57 -54.93 5.44 35.61
N LEU A 58 -53.80 6.14 35.49
CA LEU A 58 -53.35 7.12 36.48
C LEU A 58 -54.36 8.27 36.66
N GLN A 59 -54.97 8.73 35.56
CA GLN A 59 -56.06 9.72 35.61
C GLN A 59 -57.29 9.16 36.33
N ARG A 60 -57.69 7.92 36.01
CA ARG A 60 -58.84 7.25 36.63
C ARG A 60 -58.66 7.06 38.14
N LEU A 61 -57.45 6.71 38.56
CA LEU A 61 -57.09 6.51 39.97
C LEU A 61 -56.76 7.82 40.69
N ASN A 62 -56.78 8.96 40.00
CA ASN A 62 -56.46 10.29 40.51
C ASN A 62 -55.10 10.34 41.23
N VAL A 63 -54.09 9.70 40.62
CA VAL A 63 -52.73 9.66 41.15
C VAL A 63 -52.04 10.99 40.84
N GLU A 64 -51.46 11.62 41.86
CA GLU A 64 -50.55 12.74 41.66
C GLU A 64 -49.19 12.21 41.21
N ILE A 65 -48.68 12.74 40.10
CA ILE A 65 -47.40 12.36 39.52
C ILE A 65 -46.46 13.56 39.52
N ALA A 66 -45.16 13.29 39.70
CA ALA A 66 -44.16 14.33 39.64
C ALA A 66 -43.95 14.79 38.18
N PRO A 67 -43.52 16.05 37.95
CA PRO A 67 -43.22 16.55 36.60
C PRO A 67 -42.21 15.68 35.83
N GLU A 68 -41.28 15.05 36.52
CA GLU A 68 -40.28 14.14 35.96
C GLU A 68 -40.93 12.86 35.39
N ASP A 69 -41.84 12.24 36.15
CA ASP A 69 -42.59 11.06 35.70
C ASP A 69 -43.54 11.42 34.56
N ALA A 70 -44.17 12.61 34.63
CA ALA A 70 -45.00 13.13 33.55
C ALA A 70 -44.19 13.34 32.25
N THR A 71 -42.93 13.78 32.38
CA THR A 71 -42.01 13.94 31.25
C THR A 71 -41.65 12.59 30.64
N LEU A 72 -41.41 11.56 31.45
CA LEU A 72 -41.07 10.22 30.99
C LEU A 72 -42.24 9.55 30.25
N LEU A 73 -43.45 9.60 30.82
CA LEU A 73 -44.64 9.06 30.17
C LEU A 73 -44.95 9.79 28.86
N ALA A 74 -44.72 11.11 28.82
CA ALA A 74 -44.93 11.89 27.60
C ALA A 74 -43.91 11.50 26.53
N LEU A 75 -42.65 11.23 26.91
CA LEU A 75 -41.62 10.76 25.99
C LEU A 75 -42.04 9.46 25.29
N GLY A 76 -42.55 8.47 26.03
CA GLY A 76 -43.03 7.20 25.45
C GLY A 76 -44.14 7.40 24.43
N ILE A 77 -45.13 8.25 24.74
CA ILE A 77 -46.21 8.55 23.78
C ILE A 77 -45.66 9.30 22.54
N TYR A 78 -44.79 10.29 22.73
CA TYR A 78 -44.20 11.02 21.60
C TYR A 78 -43.32 10.12 20.70
N GLU A 79 -42.64 9.13 21.26
CA GLU A 79 -41.79 8.19 20.53
C GLU A 79 -42.64 7.23 19.68
N ASP A 80 -43.58 6.53 20.29
CA ASP A 80 -44.42 5.51 19.63
C ASP A 80 -45.35 6.11 18.57
N THR A 81 -45.81 7.35 18.77
CA THR A 81 -46.72 8.03 17.84
C THR A 81 -46.00 8.84 16.76
N GLY A 82 -44.66 8.87 16.77
CA GLY A 82 -43.88 9.72 15.87
C GLY A 82 -44.22 11.20 16.04
N SER A 83 -44.35 11.65 17.29
CA SER A 83 -44.88 12.97 17.63
C SER A 83 -46.27 13.26 17.04
N LEU A 84 -47.16 12.27 17.19
CA LEU A 84 -48.55 12.30 16.68
C LEU A 84 -48.67 12.33 15.15
N THR A 85 -47.67 11.83 14.42
CA THR A 85 -47.68 11.85 12.94
C THR A 85 -47.81 10.48 12.30
N TYR A 86 -47.67 9.39 13.05
CA TYR A 86 -47.84 8.03 12.52
C TYR A 86 -49.32 7.69 12.33
N GLU A 87 -49.63 6.89 11.30
CA GLU A 87 -51.01 6.53 10.92
C GLU A 87 -51.80 5.81 12.03
N GLY A 88 -51.13 5.12 12.96
CA GLY A 88 -51.75 4.46 14.12
C GLY A 88 -52.02 5.36 15.32
N THR A 89 -51.73 6.66 15.24
CA THR A 89 -51.99 7.62 16.32
C THR A 89 -53.49 7.89 16.47
N THR A 90 -53.99 7.88 17.71
CA THR A 90 -55.40 8.13 18.05
C THR A 90 -55.60 9.45 18.80
N GLU A 91 -56.84 9.93 18.92
CA GLU A 91 -57.15 11.11 19.72
C GLU A 91 -56.82 10.95 21.21
N ARG A 92 -56.80 9.71 21.70
CA ARG A 92 -56.52 9.38 23.10
C ARG A 92 -55.07 9.66 23.45
N ASP A 93 -54.14 9.42 22.52
CA ASP A 93 -52.72 9.73 22.69
C ASP A 93 -52.51 11.25 22.89
N ALA A 94 -53.22 12.06 22.11
CA ALA A 94 -53.17 13.52 22.23
C ALA A 94 -53.77 14.02 23.57
N LEU A 95 -54.87 13.41 24.02
CA LEU A 95 -55.49 13.75 25.31
C LEU A 95 -54.61 13.35 26.50
N ALA A 96 -53.96 12.19 26.44
CA ALA A 96 -53.00 11.75 27.43
C ALA A 96 -51.80 12.71 27.52
N LEU A 97 -51.23 13.10 26.37
CA LEU A 97 -50.17 14.12 26.32
C LEU A 97 -50.62 15.46 26.88
N ALA A 98 -51.82 15.93 26.56
CA ALA A 98 -52.36 17.18 27.09
C ALA A 98 -52.43 17.17 28.63
N TRP A 99 -52.83 16.03 29.22
CA TRP A 99 -52.86 15.87 30.67
C TRP A 99 -51.45 15.84 31.29
N LEU A 100 -50.50 15.14 30.66
CA LEU A 100 -49.11 15.09 31.14
C LEU A 100 -48.44 16.47 31.09
N LEU A 101 -48.71 17.25 30.04
CA LEU A 101 -48.26 18.64 29.95
C LEU A 101 -48.86 19.50 31.06
N LYS A 102 -50.14 19.31 31.39
CA LYS A 102 -50.78 19.96 32.55
C LYS A 102 -50.10 19.57 33.88
N LYS A 103 -49.58 18.35 34.00
CA LYS A 103 -48.80 17.87 35.16
C LYS A 103 -47.34 18.34 35.18
N GLY A 104 -46.91 19.13 34.19
CA GLY A 104 -45.58 19.76 34.17
C GLY A 104 -44.55 19.02 33.33
N ALA A 105 -44.96 18.12 32.42
CA ALA A 105 -44.05 17.45 31.51
C ALA A 105 -43.17 18.45 30.72
N ASN A 106 -41.86 18.21 30.73
CA ASN A 106 -40.87 19.14 30.19
C ASN A 106 -40.61 18.88 28.71
N LEU A 107 -41.24 19.69 27.85
CA LEU A 107 -41.06 19.63 26.40
C LEU A 107 -39.61 19.84 25.93
N ARG A 108 -38.78 20.56 26.70
CA ARG A 108 -37.37 20.72 26.36
C ARG A 108 -36.63 19.40 26.52
N THR A 109 -36.82 18.71 27.64
CA THR A 109 -36.23 17.38 27.90
C THR A 109 -36.73 16.36 26.88
N ILE A 110 -38.03 16.33 26.63
CA ILE A 110 -38.63 15.46 25.59
C ILE A 110 -37.98 15.73 24.23
N ARG A 111 -37.86 17.00 23.82
CA ARG A 111 -37.19 17.37 22.57
C ARG A 111 -35.70 16.99 22.57
N GLU A 112 -35.00 17.05 23.70
CA GLU A 112 -33.60 16.66 23.81
C GLU A 112 -33.42 15.14 23.67
N PHE A 113 -34.37 14.33 24.15
CA PHE A 113 -34.37 12.87 24.00
C PHE A 113 -34.88 12.39 22.64
N LEU A 114 -35.93 13.01 22.08
CA LEU A 114 -36.49 12.68 20.75
C LEU A 114 -35.65 13.23 19.60
N ARG A 115 -34.80 14.24 19.84
CA ARG A 115 -33.81 14.66 18.85
C ARG A 115 -32.76 13.56 18.78
N GLU A 116 -32.93 12.66 17.81
CA GLU A 116 -31.80 12.10 17.10
C GLU A 116 -31.07 13.25 16.39
N GLY A 117 -30.28 14.00 17.16
CA GLY A 117 -29.21 14.78 16.57
C GLY A 117 -28.38 13.82 15.76
N LEU A 118 -28.18 14.12 14.47
CA LEU A 118 -27.28 13.35 13.65
C LEU A 118 -25.93 13.30 14.39
N SER A 119 -25.48 12.09 14.71
CA SER A 119 -24.16 11.89 15.26
C SER A 119 -23.13 12.52 14.31
N LYS A 120 -21.96 12.88 14.82
CA LYS A 120 -20.88 13.43 13.97
C LYS A 120 -20.57 12.51 12.78
N GLU A 121 -20.73 11.20 12.97
CA GLU A 121 -20.56 10.16 11.97
C GLU A 121 -21.68 10.18 10.92
N GLU A 122 -22.94 10.35 11.31
CA GLU A 122 -24.07 10.48 10.38
C GLU A 122 -24.05 11.82 9.63
N ILE A 123 -23.60 12.91 10.26
CA ILE A 123 -23.36 14.20 9.60
C ILE A 123 -22.25 14.05 8.55
N ASP A 124 -21.15 13.39 8.89
CA ASP A 124 -20.07 13.11 7.95
C ASP A 124 -20.55 12.21 6.81
N PHE A 125 -21.35 11.19 7.10
CA PHE A 125 -21.95 10.31 6.10
C PHE A 125 -22.93 11.04 5.18
N LEU A 126 -23.80 11.91 5.71
CA LEU A 126 -24.69 12.77 4.92
C LEU A 126 -23.91 13.74 4.05
N SER A 127 -22.88 14.37 4.61
CA SER A 127 -22.03 15.31 3.87
C SER A 127 -21.34 14.61 2.70
N LYS A 128 -20.81 13.40 2.92
CA LYS A 128 -20.25 12.55 1.86
C LYS A 128 -21.30 12.10 0.85
N SER A 129 -22.50 11.78 1.31
CA SER A 129 -23.63 11.37 0.46
C SER A 129 -24.11 12.48 -0.45
N LEU A 130 -24.17 13.73 0.03
CA LEU A 130 -24.50 14.91 -0.76
C LEU A 130 -23.49 15.13 -1.89
N VAL A 131 -22.19 14.94 -1.62
CA VAL A 131 -21.13 15.08 -2.63
C VAL A 131 -21.14 13.90 -3.62
N ALA A 132 -21.49 12.71 -3.16
CA ALA A 132 -21.51 11.48 -3.97
C ALA A 132 -22.85 11.22 -4.68
N LEU A 133 -23.81 12.14 -4.58
CA LEU A 133 -25.13 11.99 -5.16
C LEU A 133 -25.07 12.10 -6.68
N GLU A 134 -25.53 11.05 -7.37
CA GLU A 134 -25.64 11.04 -8.82
C GLU A 134 -27.08 10.75 -9.26
N LYS A 135 -27.61 11.60 -10.14
CA LYS A 135 -28.96 11.47 -10.70
C LYS A 135 -28.88 10.86 -12.09
N LEU A 136 -29.57 9.75 -12.27
CA LEU A 136 -29.68 9.04 -13.54
C LEU A 136 -31.12 9.11 -14.03
N PHE A 137 -31.30 9.36 -15.32
CA PHE A 137 -32.60 9.29 -15.97
C PHE A 137 -32.61 8.05 -16.87
N ILE A 138 -33.43 7.07 -16.52
CA ILE A 138 -33.52 5.77 -17.20
C ILE A 138 -34.98 5.54 -17.57
N ASP A 139 -35.26 5.48 -18.87
CA ASP A 139 -36.60 5.34 -19.45
C ASP A 139 -37.64 6.30 -18.85
N GLY A 140 -37.23 7.55 -18.64
CA GLY A 140 -38.06 8.61 -18.06
C GLY A 140 -38.24 8.55 -16.54
N SER A 141 -37.52 7.67 -15.84
CA SER A 141 -37.55 7.55 -14.37
C SER A 141 -36.27 8.11 -13.75
N LYS A 142 -36.39 8.82 -12.62
CA LYS A 142 -35.28 9.39 -11.87
C LYS A 142 -34.75 8.35 -10.88
N VAL A 143 -33.53 7.87 -11.10
CA VAL A 143 -32.84 6.95 -10.19
C VAL A 143 -31.65 7.67 -9.56
N VAL A 144 -31.51 7.58 -8.24
CA VAL A 144 -30.37 8.19 -7.52
C VAL A 144 -29.39 7.12 -7.10
N VAL A 145 -28.11 7.30 -7.40
CA VAL A 145 -27.04 6.37 -7.03
C VAL A 145 -26.00 7.07 -6.17
N PHE A 146 -25.60 6.42 -5.09
CA PHE A 146 -24.54 6.87 -4.19
C PHE A 146 -23.37 5.90 -4.24
N VAL A 147 -22.15 6.42 -4.40
CA VAL A 147 -20.92 5.62 -4.25
C VAL A 147 -20.10 6.18 -3.10
N LEU A 148 -20.04 5.42 -2.02
CA LEU A 148 -19.49 5.83 -0.74
C LEU A 148 -18.33 4.91 -0.32
N ARG A 149 -17.34 5.49 0.37
CA ARG A 149 -16.25 4.76 1.02
C ARG A 149 -16.35 4.96 2.52
N SER A 150 -16.37 3.86 3.25
CA SER A 150 -16.44 3.86 4.71
C SER A 150 -15.38 2.94 5.31
N GLU A 151 -14.88 3.30 6.48
CA GLU A 151 -13.94 2.46 7.24
C GLU A 151 -14.66 1.29 7.93
N GLU A 152 -15.94 1.49 8.27
CA GLU A 152 -16.79 0.51 8.93
C GLU A 152 -18.16 0.39 8.24
N TYR A 153 -18.78 -0.77 8.41
CA TYR A 153 -20.12 -1.05 7.92
C TYR A 153 -21.15 -0.76 9.01
N LYS A 154 -22.14 0.10 8.72
CA LYS A 154 -23.32 0.28 9.57
C LYS A 154 -24.61 0.13 8.74
N PRO A 155 -25.58 -0.71 9.14
CA PRO A 155 -26.86 -0.87 8.44
C PRO A 155 -27.72 0.40 8.40
N ASP A 156 -27.64 1.25 9.43
CA ASP A 156 -28.56 2.39 9.63
C ASP A 156 -28.33 3.56 8.66
N PHE A 157 -27.25 3.50 7.88
CA PHE A 157 -26.90 4.49 6.86
C PHE A 157 -27.98 4.70 5.78
N LEU A 158 -28.83 3.70 5.52
CA LEU A 158 -29.92 3.83 4.56
C LEU A 158 -31.01 4.81 5.01
N GLN A 159 -31.31 4.84 6.32
CA GLN A 159 -32.29 5.76 6.89
C GLN A 159 -31.80 7.20 6.81
N VAL A 160 -30.50 7.38 7.00
CA VAL A 160 -29.83 8.67 6.92
C VAL A 160 -29.91 9.24 5.50
N VAL A 161 -29.60 8.46 4.47
CA VAL A 161 -29.68 8.90 3.05
C VAL A 161 -31.11 9.21 2.61
N TYR A 162 -32.09 8.51 3.17
CA TYR A 162 -33.51 8.76 2.89
C TYR A 162 -33.99 10.15 3.36
N ARG A 163 -33.25 10.83 4.25
CA ARG A 163 -33.58 12.20 4.68
C ARG A 163 -33.32 13.26 3.58
N LEU A 164 -32.56 12.93 2.53
CA LEU A 164 -32.24 13.84 1.42
C LEU A 164 -33.44 14.09 0.48
N GLU A 165 -33.73 15.35 0.15
CA GLU A 165 -34.84 15.72 -0.74
C GLU A 165 -34.76 15.06 -2.12
N ASP A 166 -33.56 15.01 -2.71
CA ASP A 166 -33.33 14.40 -4.01
C ASP A 166 -33.62 12.89 -4.06
N VAL A 167 -33.47 12.21 -2.93
CA VAL A 167 -33.84 10.79 -2.78
C VAL A 167 -35.34 10.65 -2.70
N LYS A 168 -36.02 11.50 -1.90
CA LYS A 168 -37.48 11.49 -1.76
C LYS A 168 -38.21 11.73 -3.08
N ASP A 169 -37.63 12.53 -3.96
CA ASP A 169 -38.20 12.83 -5.29
C ASP A 169 -37.94 11.72 -6.34
N ALA A 170 -37.01 10.79 -6.08
CA ALA A 170 -36.64 9.72 -7.01
C ALA A 170 -37.67 8.57 -7.10
N ASP A 171 -37.61 7.80 -8.19
CA ASP A 171 -38.38 6.56 -8.37
C ASP A 171 -37.72 5.37 -7.66
N ALA A 172 -36.39 5.37 -7.56
CA ALA A 172 -35.59 4.42 -6.81
C ALA A 172 -34.24 5.02 -6.43
N PHE A 173 -33.60 4.47 -5.40
CA PHE A 173 -32.22 4.79 -5.10
C PHE A 173 -31.37 3.56 -4.79
N PHE A 174 -30.08 3.68 -5.06
CA PHE A 174 -29.08 2.65 -4.77
C PHE A 174 -27.90 3.24 -4.03
N VAL A 175 -27.42 2.54 -3.01
CA VAL A 175 -26.26 2.95 -2.21
C VAL A 175 -25.19 1.88 -2.31
N ILE A 176 -24.00 2.26 -2.79
CA ILE A 176 -22.85 1.39 -2.87
C ILE A 176 -21.83 1.83 -1.83
N VAL A 177 -21.46 0.94 -0.91
CA VAL A 177 -20.50 1.24 0.17
C VAL A 177 -19.31 0.29 0.09
N SER A 178 -18.10 0.83 -0.11
CA SER A 178 -16.86 0.05 0.02
C SER A 178 -16.30 0.11 1.43
N VAL A 179 -16.05 -1.07 2.02
CA VAL A 179 -15.42 -1.27 3.34
C VAL A 179 -14.30 -2.31 3.22
N GLY A 180 -13.04 -1.86 3.27
CA GLY A 180 -11.89 -2.74 3.06
C GLY A 180 -11.89 -3.39 1.65
N SER A 181 -11.89 -4.72 1.60
CA SER A 181 -12.00 -5.50 0.36
C SER A 181 -13.45 -5.87 -0.02
N LYS A 182 -14.43 -5.44 0.78
CA LYS A 182 -15.85 -5.77 0.59
C LYS A 182 -16.59 -4.55 0.05
N THR A 183 -17.52 -4.78 -0.87
CA THR A 183 -18.43 -3.75 -1.37
C THR A 183 -19.86 -4.22 -1.18
N TYR A 184 -20.66 -3.35 -0.58
CA TYR A 184 -22.08 -3.57 -0.33
C TYR A 184 -22.88 -2.74 -1.32
N LEU A 185 -23.96 -3.30 -1.85
CA LEU A 185 -24.93 -2.61 -2.69
C LEU A 185 -26.31 -2.76 -2.06
N PHE A 186 -26.99 -1.64 -1.90
CA PHE A 186 -28.33 -1.53 -1.40
C PHE A 186 -29.21 -0.89 -2.46
N GLY A 187 -30.47 -1.31 -2.53
CA GLY A 187 -31.44 -0.74 -3.43
C GLY A 187 -32.82 -0.66 -2.79
N ARG A 188 -33.48 0.48 -2.96
CA ARG A 188 -34.86 0.68 -2.54
C ARG A 188 -35.68 1.37 -3.63
N GLY A 189 -36.80 0.74 -3.99
CA GLY A 189 -37.82 1.35 -4.85
C GLY A 189 -38.72 2.28 -4.03
N LEU A 190 -39.09 3.43 -4.61
CA LEU A 190 -39.94 4.43 -3.97
C LEU A 190 -41.31 4.59 -4.65
N LYS A 191 -41.36 4.47 -5.98
CA LYS A 191 -42.59 4.69 -6.78
C LYS A 191 -43.06 3.45 -7.57
N GLY A 192 -42.76 2.24 -7.06
CA GLY A 192 -43.31 0.96 -7.57
C GLY A 192 -42.83 0.51 -8.97
N ARG A 193 -42.05 1.31 -9.70
CA ARG A 193 -41.58 1.00 -11.06
C ARG A 193 -40.32 0.13 -11.13
N PHE A 194 -39.46 0.20 -10.11
CA PHE A 194 -38.24 -0.59 -10.02
C PHE A 194 -38.40 -1.70 -8.98
N ASP A 195 -38.29 -2.95 -9.41
CA ASP A 195 -38.15 -4.10 -8.52
C ASP A 195 -36.67 -4.27 -8.16
N THR A 196 -36.26 -3.66 -7.06
CA THR A 196 -34.85 -3.69 -6.65
C THR A 196 -34.40 -5.10 -6.27
N SER A 197 -35.31 -5.99 -5.86
CA SER A 197 -34.96 -7.38 -5.55
C SER A 197 -34.43 -8.11 -6.78
N LYS A 198 -35.15 -8.06 -7.91
CA LYS A 198 -34.72 -8.69 -9.17
C LYS A 198 -33.38 -8.15 -9.69
N ILE A 199 -33.16 -6.84 -9.53
CA ILE A 199 -31.90 -6.20 -9.93
C ILE A 199 -30.75 -6.68 -9.04
N LEU A 200 -30.99 -6.88 -7.74
CA LEU A 200 -29.99 -7.34 -6.79
C LEU A 200 -29.74 -8.85 -6.87
N GLU A 201 -30.75 -9.65 -7.25
CA GLU A 201 -30.60 -11.08 -7.56
C GLU A 201 -29.58 -11.32 -8.68
N ALA A 202 -29.50 -10.45 -9.68
CA ALA A 202 -28.47 -10.51 -10.74
C ALA A 202 -27.03 -10.38 -10.19
N PHE A 203 -26.87 -9.87 -8.97
CA PHE A 203 -25.60 -9.80 -8.23
C PHE A 203 -25.49 -10.84 -7.11
N GLY A 204 -26.41 -11.82 -7.05
CA GLY A 204 -26.45 -12.86 -6.01
C GLY A 204 -27.13 -12.43 -4.70
N GLY A 205 -28.00 -11.42 -4.74
CA GLY A 205 -28.79 -10.94 -3.60
C GLY A 205 -30.12 -11.66 -3.38
N GLY A 206 -30.77 -11.37 -2.25
CA GLY A 206 -32.15 -11.76 -1.96
C GLY A 206 -32.81 -10.83 -0.92
N GLY A 207 -34.13 -10.61 -1.04
CA GLY A 207 -34.94 -9.79 -0.12
C GLY A 207 -36.33 -9.42 -0.68
N HIS A 208 -37.23 -8.85 0.14
CA HIS A 208 -38.53 -8.33 -0.31
C HIS A 208 -38.40 -6.93 -0.97
N SER A 209 -39.38 -6.54 -1.79
CA SER A 209 -39.40 -5.39 -2.72
C SER A 209 -39.09 -3.99 -2.15
N PHE A 210 -38.92 -3.83 -0.83
CA PHE A 210 -38.74 -2.54 -0.17
C PHE A 210 -37.37 -2.31 0.50
N ALA A 211 -36.56 -3.35 0.70
CA ALA A 211 -35.17 -3.22 1.13
C ALA A 211 -34.39 -4.49 0.75
N SER A 212 -33.50 -4.38 -0.24
CA SER A 212 -32.69 -5.49 -0.72
C SER A 212 -31.21 -5.11 -0.67
N ALA A 213 -30.35 -6.07 -0.32
CA ALA A 213 -28.92 -5.86 -0.11
C ALA A 213 -28.07 -6.99 -0.70
N VAL A 214 -26.89 -6.64 -1.20
CA VAL A 214 -25.89 -7.55 -1.75
C VAL A 214 -24.52 -7.23 -1.17
N LYS A 215 -23.75 -8.27 -0.85
CA LYS A 215 -22.37 -8.17 -0.40
C LYS A 215 -21.44 -8.90 -1.37
N LEU A 216 -20.48 -8.18 -1.92
CA LEU A 216 -19.49 -8.70 -2.86
C LEU A 216 -18.07 -8.55 -2.30
N GLU A 217 -17.26 -9.59 -2.45
CA GLU A 217 -15.84 -9.54 -2.07
C GLU A 217 -14.96 -9.23 -3.29
N ASN A 218 -14.00 -8.32 -3.11
CA ASN A 218 -13.02 -7.91 -4.12
C ASN A 218 -13.61 -7.25 -5.39
N VAL A 219 -14.83 -6.70 -5.30
CA VAL A 219 -15.45 -5.89 -6.36
C VAL A 219 -15.37 -4.42 -5.96
N SER A 220 -14.91 -3.53 -6.85
CA SER A 220 -14.86 -2.09 -6.57
C SER A 220 -16.26 -1.45 -6.70
N ALA A 221 -16.53 -0.41 -5.90
CA ALA A 221 -17.81 0.30 -5.95
C ALA A 221 -18.12 0.91 -7.33
N GLU A 222 -17.12 1.49 -8.01
CA GLU A 222 -17.29 2.04 -9.36
C GLU A 222 -17.71 0.98 -10.38
N ARG A 223 -17.13 -0.23 -10.28
CA ARG A 223 -17.50 -1.33 -11.17
C ARG A 223 -18.91 -1.81 -10.90
N LEU A 224 -19.28 -1.94 -9.63
CA LEU A 224 -20.62 -2.34 -9.23
C LEU A 224 -21.66 -1.32 -9.69
N LYS A 225 -21.33 -0.02 -9.64
CA LYS A 225 -22.14 1.06 -10.23
C LYS A 225 -22.29 0.88 -11.73
N THR A 226 -21.20 0.66 -12.48
CA THR A 226 -21.29 0.48 -13.94
C THR A 226 -22.19 -0.69 -14.31
N LEU A 227 -22.03 -1.84 -13.65
CA LEU A 227 -22.87 -3.02 -13.88
C LEU A 227 -24.33 -2.76 -13.51
N LEU A 228 -24.57 -2.07 -12.38
CA LEU A 228 -25.91 -1.66 -11.97
C LEU A 228 -26.56 -0.77 -13.04
N VAL A 229 -25.83 0.22 -13.57
CA VAL A 229 -26.33 1.11 -14.62
C VAL A 229 -26.61 0.35 -15.92
N GLN A 230 -25.76 -0.60 -16.32
CA GLN A 230 -25.96 -1.42 -17.51
C GLN A 230 -27.20 -2.33 -17.38
N LEU A 231 -27.39 -2.95 -16.22
CA LEU A 231 -28.58 -3.75 -15.93
C LEU A 231 -29.85 -2.87 -15.91
N LEU A 232 -29.78 -1.69 -15.30
CA LEU A 232 -30.89 -0.73 -15.32
C LEU A 232 -31.25 -0.27 -16.75
N LYS A 233 -30.28 -0.31 -17.68
CA LYS A 233 -30.45 0.02 -19.11
C LYS A 233 -30.77 -1.19 -20.02
N GLY A 234 -30.72 -2.42 -19.52
CA GLY A 234 -31.02 -3.64 -20.30
C GLY A 234 -29.93 -4.11 -21.27
N GLU A 235 -28.66 -3.72 -21.09
CA GLU A 235 -27.53 -4.13 -21.96
C GLU A 235 -26.83 -5.41 -21.43
N ASN A 236 -26.66 -6.47 -22.25
CA ASN A 236 -26.00 -7.73 -21.85
C ASN A 236 -24.85 -8.10 -22.85
N PRO A 237 -23.57 -8.25 -22.44
CA PRO A 237 -22.44 -8.37 -23.38
C PRO A 237 -22.11 -9.82 -23.80
N ALA A 238 -21.76 -10.05 -25.08
CA ALA A 238 -21.42 -11.36 -25.67
C ALA A 238 -19.90 -11.67 -25.69
N ILE A 239 -19.40 -12.54 -24.80
CA ILE A 239 -17.97 -12.85 -24.63
C ILE A 239 -17.72 -14.35 -24.82
N ARG A 240 -16.72 -14.75 -25.62
CA ARG A 240 -16.38 -16.16 -25.86
C ARG A 240 -15.21 -16.65 -24.99
N VAL A 241 -15.11 -17.96 -24.79
CA VAL A 241 -14.09 -18.64 -23.97
C VAL A 241 -12.67 -18.39 -24.51
N LYS A 242 -12.49 -18.40 -25.83
CA LYS A 242 -11.19 -18.10 -26.46
C LYS A 242 -10.63 -16.70 -26.13
N ASP A 243 -11.52 -15.75 -25.82
CA ASP A 243 -11.12 -14.37 -25.50
C ASP A 243 -10.56 -14.24 -24.08
N VAL A 244 -10.74 -15.27 -23.24
CA VAL A 244 -10.52 -15.20 -21.80
C VAL A 244 -9.64 -16.31 -21.23
N MET A 245 -9.52 -17.44 -21.95
CA MET A 245 -8.75 -18.59 -21.50
C MET A 245 -7.25 -18.28 -21.41
N ASN A 246 -6.55 -18.96 -20.50
CA ASN A 246 -5.09 -18.94 -20.47
C ASN A 246 -4.51 -19.82 -21.58
N TYR A 247 -3.61 -19.21 -22.36
CA TYR A 247 -2.87 -19.83 -23.45
C TYR A 247 -1.38 -19.44 -23.38
N PRO A 248 -0.44 -20.37 -23.61
CA PRO A 248 -0.65 -21.82 -23.78
C PRO A 248 -1.03 -22.52 -22.45
N PRO A 249 -1.76 -23.65 -22.49
CA PRO A 249 -2.19 -24.32 -21.27
C PRO A 249 -1.01 -25.01 -20.57
N PHE A 250 -0.86 -24.77 -19.27
CA PHE A 250 0.01 -25.59 -18.43
C PHE A 250 -0.72 -26.87 -18.03
N ALA A 251 -0.11 -28.02 -18.26
CA ALA A 251 -0.63 -29.32 -17.88
C ALA A 251 0.46 -30.20 -17.26
N LEU A 252 0.04 -31.12 -16.40
CA LEU A 252 0.91 -32.13 -15.79
C LEU A 252 0.82 -33.45 -16.58
N ARG A 253 1.83 -34.31 -16.46
CA ARG A 253 1.75 -35.67 -17.01
C ARG A 253 1.20 -36.63 -15.96
N GLU A 254 0.44 -37.61 -16.42
CA GLU A 254 -0.18 -38.61 -15.55
C GLU A 254 0.83 -39.48 -14.78
N ASP A 255 2.04 -39.64 -15.33
CA ASP A 255 3.12 -40.47 -14.79
C ASP A 255 4.06 -39.74 -13.82
N MET A 256 3.92 -38.41 -13.67
CA MET A 256 4.67 -37.62 -12.68
C MET A 256 4.34 -38.07 -11.26
N THR A 257 5.31 -37.97 -10.36
CA THR A 257 5.09 -38.19 -8.93
C THR A 257 4.32 -37.01 -8.30
N VAL A 258 3.66 -37.26 -7.17
CA VAL A 258 2.95 -36.22 -6.41
C VAL A 258 3.89 -35.07 -5.99
N GLU A 259 5.14 -35.38 -5.63
CA GLU A 259 6.15 -34.38 -5.26
C GLU A 259 6.54 -33.46 -6.42
N GLU A 260 6.87 -34.04 -7.58
CA GLU A 260 7.21 -33.27 -8.80
C GLU A 260 6.05 -32.39 -9.25
N ALA A 261 4.82 -32.90 -9.16
CA ALA A 261 3.61 -32.14 -9.48
C ALA A 261 3.40 -30.96 -8.51
N LEU A 262 3.68 -31.14 -7.22
CA LEU A 262 3.57 -30.06 -6.23
C LEU A 262 4.60 -28.95 -6.44
N ILE A 263 5.85 -29.31 -6.76
CA ILE A 263 6.91 -28.35 -7.10
C ILE A 263 6.49 -27.55 -8.33
N SER A 264 6.08 -28.25 -9.41
CA SER A 264 5.67 -27.63 -10.67
C SER A 264 4.51 -26.64 -10.50
N LEU A 265 3.51 -27.01 -9.69
CA LEU A 265 2.37 -26.14 -9.35
C LEU A 265 2.76 -24.98 -8.43
N ALA A 266 3.72 -25.18 -7.51
CA ALA A 266 4.16 -24.15 -6.58
C ALA A 266 4.97 -23.04 -7.26
N GLU A 267 5.92 -23.40 -8.12
CA GLU A 267 6.72 -22.45 -8.91
C GLU A 267 5.86 -21.52 -9.76
N ARG A 268 4.77 -22.06 -10.31
CA ARG A 268 3.84 -21.31 -11.18
C ARG A 268 2.68 -20.67 -10.43
N ASN A 269 2.63 -20.85 -9.12
CA ASN A 269 1.54 -20.42 -8.24
C ASN A 269 0.14 -20.87 -8.72
N PHE A 270 0.05 -22.07 -9.31
CA PHE A 270 -1.22 -22.63 -9.78
C PHE A 270 -1.91 -23.46 -8.70
N ALA A 271 -3.23 -23.29 -8.60
CA ALA A 271 -4.07 -24.02 -7.65
C ALA A 271 -4.38 -25.46 -8.12
N GLY A 272 -4.19 -25.75 -9.40
CA GLY A 272 -4.39 -27.04 -10.05
C GLY A 272 -4.01 -26.97 -11.52
N ALA A 273 -4.04 -28.10 -12.21
CA ALA A 273 -3.75 -28.20 -13.64
C ALA A 273 -4.51 -29.39 -14.27
N PRO A 274 -4.79 -29.33 -15.58
CA PRO A 274 -5.14 -30.51 -16.38
C PRO A 274 -4.01 -31.53 -16.40
N VAL A 275 -4.35 -32.79 -16.65
CA VAL A 275 -3.42 -33.93 -16.69
C VAL A 275 -3.51 -34.59 -18.05
N LEU A 276 -2.35 -34.78 -18.69
CA LEU A 276 -2.20 -35.42 -19.99
C LEU A 276 -1.60 -36.82 -19.85
N ASN A 277 -2.03 -37.73 -20.72
CA ASN A 277 -1.40 -39.05 -20.86
C ASN A 277 -0.15 -38.99 -21.75
N GLN A 278 0.51 -40.13 -21.93
CA GLN A 278 1.71 -40.25 -22.79
C GLN A 278 1.47 -39.89 -24.26
N GLU A 279 0.23 -40.01 -24.74
CA GLU A 279 -0.19 -39.64 -26.11
C GLU A 279 -0.55 -38.14 -26.23
N GLY A 280 -0.46 -37.37 -25.13
CA GLY A 280 -0.83 -35.95 -25.08
C GLY A 280 -2.34 -35.68 -24.99
N LYS A 281 -3.16 -36.69 -24.72
CA LYS A 281 -4.61 -36.55 -24.53
C LYS A 281 -4.95 -36.15 -23.10
N LEU A 282 -5.96 -35.31 -22.96
CA LEU A 282 -6.50 -34.89 -21.66
C LEU A 282 -7.22 -36.07 -20.97
N VAL A 283 -6.74 -36.46 -19.80
CA VAL A 283 -7.26 -37.63 -19.05
C VAL A 283 -7.72 -37.30 -17.63
N GLY A 284 -7.41 -36.10 -17.12
CA GLY A 284 -7.80 -35.72 -15.77
C GLY A 284 -7.55 -34.26 -15.43
N VAL A 285 -7.97 -33.87 -14.23
CA VAL A 285 -7.63 -32.60 -13.59
C VAL A 285 -7.16 -32.88 -12.17
N VAL A 286 -6.12 -32.18 -11.71
CA VAL A 286 -5.59 -32.34 -10.35
C VAL A 286 -5.40 -31.01 -9.65
N TYR A 287 -5.66 -30.98 -8.34
CA TYR A 287 -5.59 -29.77 -7.52
C TYR A 287 -4.48 -29.85 -6.48
N LYS A 288 -3.74 -28.75 -6.32
CA LYS A 288 -2.64 -28.62 -5.35
C LYS A 288 -3.06 -29.00 -3.92
N LYS A 289 -4.28 -28.65 -3.51
CA LYS A 289 -4.82 -28.99 -2.18
C LYS A 289 -4.95 -30.49 -1.96
N VAL A 290 -5.28 -31.26 -3.01
CA VAL A 290 -5.37 -32.72 -2.95
C VAL A 290 -3.97 -33.32 -2.88
N LEU A 291 -3.08 -32.89 -3.78
CA LEU A 291 -1.69 -33.36 -3.79
C LEU A 291 -0.95 -33.07 -2.48
N LEU A 292 -1.18 -31.91 -1.84
CA LEU A 292 -0.60 -31.59 -0.52
C LEU A 292 -1.04 -32.55 0.59
N LYS A 293 -2.28 -33.07 0.53
CA LYS A 293 -2.76 -34.08 1.48
C LYS A 293 -2.13 -35.44 1.16
N VAL A 294 -2.06 -35.81 -0.12
CA VAL A 294 -1.50 -37.08 -0.57
C VAL A 294 0.00 -37.16 -0.32
N ALA A 295 0.75 -36.08 -0.53
CA ALA A 295 2.21 -36.03 -0.36
C ALA A 295 2.67 -36.40 1.06
N LYS A 296 1.83 -36.17 2.07
CA LYS A 296 2.13 -36.56 3.46
C LYS A 296 2.17 -38.08 3.66
N LEU A 297 1.47 -38.83 2.81
CA LEU A 297 1.30 -40.27 2.95
C LEU A 297 2.00 -41.03 1.82
N PHE A 298 1.96 -40.49 0.59
CA PHE A 298 2.39 -41.18 -0.63
C PHE A 298 3.07 -40.21 -1.63
N PRO A 299 4.22 -39.62 -1.29
CA PRO A 299 4.89 -38.63 -2.14
C PRO A 299 5.37 -39.20 -3.50
N SER A 300 5.77 -40.48 -3.52
CA SER A 300 6.29 -41.15 -4.73
C SER A 300 5.22 -41.79 -5.62
N LYS A 301 3.94 -41.70 -5.25
CA LYS A 301 2.84 -42.20 -6.09
C LYS A 301 2.55 -41.24 -7.24
N GLN A 302 1.90 -41.74 -8.29
CA GLN A 302 1.73 -41.01 -9.54
C GLN A 302 0.47 -40.12 -9.51
N VAL A 303 0.49 -39.03 -10.27
CA VAL A 303 -0.65 -38.10 -10.40
C VAL A 303 -1.91 -38.82 -10.88
N LYS A 304 -1.79 -39.80 -11.80
CA LYS A 304 -2.93 -40.58 -12.32
C LYS A 304 -3.78 -41.25 -11.24
N ASP A 305 -3.18 -41.59 -10.09
CA ASP A 305 -3.85 -42.29 -9.00
C ASP A 305 -4.77 -41.37 -8.18
N PHE A 306 -4.60 -40.04 -8.30
CA PHE A 306 -5.29 -39.03 -7.48
C PHE A 306 -5.95 -37.90 -8.28
N MET A 307 -5.87 -37.95 -9.61
CA MET A 307 -6.54 -36.99 -10.47
C MET A 307 -8.05 -37.27 -10.54
N GLN A 308 -8.83 -36.21 -10.75
CA GLN A 308 -10.24 -36.31 -11.05
C GLN A 308 -10.41 -36.65 -12.53
N THR A 309 -11.09 -37.75 -12.83
CA THR A 309 -11.34 -38.24 -14.21
C THR A 309 -12.68 -37.80 -14.78
N GLN A 310 -13.60 -37.34 -13.93
CA GLN A 310 -14.86 -36.72 -14.34
C GLN A 310 -14.76 -35.20 -14.16
N PHE A 311 -14.63 -34.46 -15.25
CA PHE A 311 -14.49 -33.01 -15.25
C PHE A 311 -15.22 -32.45 -16.47
N HIS A 312 -15.64 -31.19 -16.38
CA HIS A 312 -16.24 -30.50 -17.51
C HIS A 312 -15.17 -29.91 -18.42
N THR A 313 -15.49 -29.75 -19.69
CA THR A 313 -14.63 -29.07 -20.69
C THR A 313 -15.45 -28.07 -21.48
N LEU A 314 -14.79 -27.07 -22.05
CA LEU A 314 -15.38 -26.10 -22.95
C LEU A 314 -14.64 -26.07 -24.30
N SER A 315 -15.32 -25.63 -25.34
CA SER A 315 -14.73 -25.25 -26.63
C SER A 315 -14.27 -23.78 -26.60
N PRO A 316 -13.26 -23.40 -27.40
CA PRO A 316 -12.90 -21.99 -27.61
C PRO A 316 -14.07 -21.10 -28.06
N GLU A 317 -15.07 -21.68 -28.76
CA GLU A 317 -16.22 -20.94 -29.28
C GLU A 317 -17.39 -20.82 -28.30
N ASP A 318 -17.37 -21.55 -27.17
CA ASP A 318 -18.37 -21.43 -26.11
C ASP A 318 -18.32 -20.06 -25.44
N PHE A 319 -19.32 -19.71 -24.63
CA PHE A 319 -19.39 -18.39 -24.01
C PHE A 319 -18.91 -18.38 -22.55
N VAL A 320 -18.52 -17.20 -22.07
CA VAL A 320 -18.00 -16.99 -20.71
C VAL A 320 -19.01 -17.34 -19.62
N TRP A 321 -20.31 -17.22 -19.89
CA TRP A 321 -21.36 -17.63 -18.96
C TRP A 321 -21.47 -19.15 -18.83
N ASP A 322 -21.11 -19.91 -19.86
CA ASP A 322 -21.08 -21.39 -19.78
C ASP A 322 -19.99 -21.83 -18.79
N ALA A 323 -18.84 -21.13 -18.80
CA ALA A 323 -17.79 -21.33 -17.82
C ALA A 323 -18.18 -20.89 -16.40
N GLU A 324 -18.92 -19.79 -16.25
CA GLU A 324 -19.42 -19.33 -14.95
C GLU A 324 -20.40 -20.35 -14.35
N ALA A 325 -21.36 -20.82 -15.15
CA ALA A 325 -22.32 -21.83 -14.75
C ALA A 325 -21.61 -23.10 -14.27
N ILE A 326 -20.57 -23.56 -14.98
CA ILE A 326 -19.82 -24.75 -14.59
C ILE A 326 -19.07 -24.54 -13.26
N LEU A 327 -18.31 -23.45 -13.13
CA LEU A 327 -17.50 -23.19 -11.92
C LEU A 327 -18.36 -22.91 -10.68
N SER A 328 -19.52 -22.24 -10.85
CA SER A 328 -20.42 -21.89 -9.76
C SER A 328 -21.30 -23.06 -9.34
N THR A 329 -21.85 -23.82 -10.29
CA THR A 329 -22.80 -24.92 -10.01
C THR A 329 -22.09 -26.17 -9.54
N TYR A 330 -20.99 -26.57 -10.20
CA TYR A 330 -20.30 -27.83 -9.92
C TYR A 330 -19.09 -27.68 -8.99
N GLY A 331 -18.77 -26.45 -8.57
CA GLY A 331 -17.68 -26.17 -7.64
C GLY A 331 -16.28 -26.48 -8.19
N GLU A 332 -16.15 -26.69 -9.50
CA GLU A 332 -14.88 -26.83 -10.18
C GLU A 332 -14.09 -25.52 -10.09
N LYS A 333 -12.75 -25.61 -10.06
CA LYS A 333 -11.89 -24.43 -9.92
C LYS A 333 -11.12 -24.08 -11.19
N LEU A 334 -11.02 -25.04 -12.10
CA LEU A 334 -10.41 -24.90 -13.41
C LEU A 334 -11.19 -25.77 -14.40
N ILE A 335 -11.39 -25.27 -15.62
CA ILE A 335 -12.03 -25.99 -16.71
C ILE A 335 -11.02 -26.07 -17.86
N PRO A 336 -10.65 -27.27 -18.32
CA PRO A 336 -9.86 -27.44 -19.53
C PRO A 336 -10.67 -26.99 -20.77
N VAL A 337 -10.02 -26.25 -21.66
CA VAL A 337 -10.59 -25.85 -22.97
C VAL A 337 -10.00 -26.75 -24.05
N VAL A 338 -10.87 -27.38 -24.84
CA VAL A 338 -10.54 -28.45 -25.78
C VAL A 338 -11.05 -28.11 -27.18
N GLU A 339 -10.20 -28.27 -28.18
CA GLU A 339 -10.54 -28.15 -29.61
C GLU A 339 -9.98 -29.39 -30.32
N ASP A 340 -10.79 -30.08 -31.13
CA ASP A 340 -10.42 -31.33 -31.80
C ASP A 340 -9.77 -32.39 -30.88
N GLN A 341 -10.31 -32.56 -29.67
CA GLN A 341 -9.82 -33.45 -28.61
C GLN A 341 -8.42 -33.11 -28.04
N LYS A 342 -7.87 -31.94 -28.37
CA LYS A 342 -6.59 -31.44 -27.82
C LYS A 342 -6.83 -30.34 -26.81
N LEU A 343 -6.06 -30.37 -25.72
CA LEU A 343 -6.06 -29.28 -24.74
C LEU A 343 -5.44 -28.03 -25.38
N VAL A 344 -6.25 -26.99 -25.56
CA VAL A 344 -5.84 -25.72 -26.16
C VAL A 344 -5.83 -24.56 -25.17
N GLY A 345 -6.49 -24.70 -24.01
CA GLY A 345 -6.49 -23.64 -22.99
C GLY A 345 -6.96 -24.14 -21.63
N VAL A 346 -6.91 -23.27 -20.63
CA VAL A 346 -7.52 -23.50 -19.32
C VAL A 346 -8.20 -22.22 -18.87
N ILE A 347 -9.39 -22.35 -18.29
CA ILE A 347 -10.12 -21.22 -17.72
C ILE A 347 -10.38 -21.45 -16.23
N THR A 348 -10.04 -20.46 -15.42
CA THR A 348 -10.32 -20.48 -13.98
C THR A 348 -11.28 -19.37 -13.59
N ARG A 349 -11.81 -19.43 -12.37
CA ARG A 349 -12.67 -18.36 -11.84
C ARG A 349 -11.94 -17.01 -11.82
N LEU A 350 -10.62 -17.02 -11.60
CA LEU A 350 -9.81 -15.81 -11.66
C LEU A 350 -9.74 -15.25 -13.09
N ASP A 351 -9.65 -16.10 -14.10
CA ASP A 351 -9.58 -15.68 -15.52
C ASP A 351 -10.93 -15.12 -16.00
N LEU A 352 -12.04 -15.75 -15.60
CA LEU A 352 -13.38 -15.20 -15.80
C LEU A 352 -13.53 -13.85 -15.13
N MET A 353 -13.11 -13.74 -13.85
CA MET A 353 -13.14 -12.47 -13.14
C MET A 353 -12.25 -11.43 -13.82
N GLN A 354 -11.06 -11.79 -14.28
CA GLN A 354 -10.13 -10.90 -14.99
C GLN A 354 -10.66 -10.44 -16.35
N THR A 355 -11.44 -11.25 -17.06
CA THR A 355 -11.99 -10.81 -18.35
C THR A 355 -13.30 -10.05 -18.22
N LEU A 356 -14.13 -10.41 -17.23
CA LEU A 356 -15.22 -9.52 -16.80
C LEU A 356 -14.68 -8.17 -16.28
N ILE A 357 -13.39 -8.10 -15.89
CA ILE A 357 -12.64 -6.86 -15.59
C ILE A 357 -12.10 -6.20 -16.87
N LYS A 358 -11.77 -6.95 -17.94
CA LYS A 358 -11.20 -6.45 -19.21
C LYS A 358 -12.25 -5.98 -20.25
N GLN A 359 -13.54 -6.29 -20.06
CA GLN A 359 -14.60 -5.90 -21.02
C GLN A 359 -15.36 -4.62 -20.66
N THR A 360 -15.02 -3.95 -19.57
CA THR A 360 -15.39 -2.54 -19.34
C THR A 360 -14.19 -1.66 -19.68
N GLU A 361 -13.92 -1.48 -20.98
CA GLU A 361 -12.61 -1.07 -21.50
C GLU A 361 -11.49 -2.03 -21.03
N PRO A 362 -10.28 -2.05 -21.62
CA PRO A 362 -9.13 -2.49 -20.83
C PRO A 362 -9.25 -1.79 -19.48
N LEU A 363 -8.89 -2.44 -18.35
CA LEU A 363 -8.40 -1.66 -17.22
C LEU A 363 -7.36 -0.76 -17.85
N LYS A 364 -7.72 0.48 -18.16
CA LYS A 364 -6.81 1.46 -18.70
C LYS A 364 -5.81 1.52 -17.56
N PRO A 365 -4.58 0.95 -17.70
CA PRO A 365 -3.48 1.37 -16.85
C PRO A 365 -3.61 2.86 -16.81
N SER A 366 -3.93 3.44 -15.64
CA SER A 366 -4.60 4.75 -15.55
C SER A 366 -4.16 5.59 -16.75
N HIS A 367 -5.00 5.85 -17.76
CA HIS A 367 -4.53 6.53 -18.99
C HIS A 367 -4.30 8.01 -18.69
N ARG A 368 -3.73 8.32 -17.53
CA ARG A 368 -2.69 9.32 -17.42
C ARG A 368 -1.63 8.97 -18.46
N LYS A 369 -1.82 9.54 -19.63
CA LYS A 369 -0.68 9.88 -20.47
C LYS A 369 0.20 10.78 -19.62
N VAL A 370 1.38 10.26 -19.30
CA VAL A 370 2.39 11.05 -18.63
C VAL A 370 3.13 11.79 -19.72
N GLN A 371 3.30 13.09 -19.55
CA GLN A 371 4.14 13.86 -20.46
C GLN A 371 5.60 13.54 -20.14
N LEU A 372 6.31 12.99 -21.13
CA LEU A 372 7.74 12.74 -21.01
C LEU A 372 8.49 14.07 -21.24
N PRO A 373 9.65 14.29 -20.60
CA PRO A 373 10.58 15.33 -21.02
C PRO A 373 10.91 15.17 -22.50
N LYS A 374 11.06 16.27 -23.24
CA LYS A 374 11.21 16.25 -24.71
C LYS A 374 12.34 15.33 -25.17
N GLU A 375 13.47 15.39 -24.49
CA GLU A 375 14.66 14.59 -24.81
C GLU A 375 14.41 13.09 -24.60
N VAL A 376 13.65 12.72 -23.56
CA VAL A 376 13.27 11.33 -23.29
C VAL A 376 12.19 10.86 -24.26
N GLU A 377 11.26 11.75 -24.62
CA GLU A 377 10.20 11.49 -25.60
C GLU A 377 10.80 11.14 -26.97
N GLU A 378 11.79 11.91 -27.45
CA GLU A 378 12.48 11.67 -28.72
C GLU A 378 13.11 10.27 -28.76
N LEU A 379 13.86 9.91 -27.72
CA LEU A 379 14.49 8.59 -27.60
C LEU A 379 13.44 7.47 -27.53
N ALA A 380 12.42 7.64 -26.68
CA ALA A 380 11.34 6.66 -26.51
C ALA A 380 10.57 6.41 -27.82
N ARG A 381 10.30 7.46 -28.61
CA ARG A 381 9.62 7.31 -29.91
C ARG A 381 10.45 6.51 -30.92
N VAL A 382 11.78 6.64 -30.90
CA VAL A 382 12.64 5.80 -31.75
C VAL A 382 12.57 4.35 -31.31
N VAL A 383 12.61 4.07 -29.99
CA VAL A 383 12.42 2.71 -29.46
C VAL A 383 11.09 2.12 -29.90
N GLY A 384 9.98 2.86 -29.79
CA GLY A 384 8.66 2.43 -30.22
C GLY A 384 8.60 2.04 -31.70
N LYS A 385 9.20 2.85 -32.57
CA LYS A 385 9.29 2.55 -34.02
C LYS A 385 10.05 1.26 -34.28
N ILE A 386 11.21 1.09 -33.64
CA ILE A 386 12.02 -0.12 -33.79
C ILE A 386 11.27 -1.35 -33.27
N CYS A 387 10.59 -1.25 -32.13
CA CYS A 387 9.77 -2.35 -31.60
C CYS A 387 8.66 -2.74 -32.59
N LYS A 388 8.00 -1.75 -33.20
CA LYS A 388 6.96 -1.97 -34.22
C LYS A 388 7.52 -2.67 -35.47
N GLU A 389 8.71 -2.31 -35.94
CA GLU A 389 9.39 -2.97 -37.06
C GLU A 389 9.60 -4.48 -36.80
N PHE A 390 9.89 -4.86 -35.56
CA PHE A 390 10.12 -6.25 -35.16
C PHE A 390 8.87 -6.98 -34.64
N GLY A 391 7.71 -6.31 -34.55
CA GLY A 391 6.49 -6.89 -33.95
C GLY A 391 6.58 -7.10 -32.44
N PHE A 392 7.44 -6.35 -31.76
CA PHE A 392 7.62 -6.38 -30.30
C PHE A 392 6.88 -5.23 -29.62
N LYS A 393 6.78 -5.29 -28.28
CA LYS A 393 6.30 -4.17 -27.47
C LYS A 393 7.40 -3.64 -26.56
N GLY A 394 7.56 -2.31 -26.52
CA GLY A 394 8.56 -1.62 -25.73
C GLY A 394 7.96 -0.78 -24.62
N TYR A 395 8.65 -0.73 -23.47
CA TYR A 395 8.21 0.01 -22.30
C TYR A 395 9.38 0.66 -21.57
N LEU A 396 9.21 1.90 -21.12
CA LEU A 396 10.11 2.53 -20.16
C LEU A 396 9.70 2.09 -18.75
N VAL A 397 10.60 1.54 -17.92
CA VAL A 397 10.24 0.90 -16.64
C VAL A 397 11.12 1.30 -15.47
N GLY A 398 10.63 1.10 -14.25
CA GLY A 398 11.49 1.11 -13.06
C GLY A 398 11.68 2.49 -12.42
N GLY A 399 12.89 2.74 -11.92
CA GLY A 399 13.20 3.93 -11.13
C GLY A 399 13.05 5.23 -11.92
N VAL A 400 13.27 5.19 -13.23
CA VAL A 400 13.06 6.33 -14.13
C VAL A 400 11.60 6.79 -14.15
N VAL A 401 10.64 5.86 -14.20
CA VAL A 401 9.21 6.20 -14.19
C VAL A 401 8.82 6.87 -12.88
N ARG A 402 9.30 6.33 -11.75
CA ARG A 402 9.14 6.92 -10.42
C ARG A 402 9.70 8.34 -10.36
N ASP A 403 10.95 8.51 -10.78
CA ASP A 403 11.65 9.78 -10.67
C ASP A 403 11.03 10.85 -11.57
N MET A 404 10.53 10.46 -12.75
CA MET A 404 9.74 11.32 -13.63
C MET A 404 8.44 11.79 -12.98
N LEU A 405 7.68 10.87 -12.38
CA LEU A 405 6.43 11.20 -11.68
C LEU A 405 6.65 12.09 -10.44
N MET A 406 7.85 12.03 -9.85
CA MET A 406 8.28 12.90 -8.74
C MET A 406 8.88 14.24 -9.21
N GLY A 407 8.95 14.51 -10.53
CA GLY A 407 9.55 15.72 -11.08
C GLY A 407 11.05 15.83 -10.88
N ARG A 408 11.76 14.71 -10.75
CA ARG A 408 13.22 14.65 -10.57
C ARG A 408 13.92 14.58 -11.93
N ARG A 409 15.19 15.02 -11.98
CA ARG A 409 16.04 14.86 -13.16
C ARG A 409 16.37 13.39 -13.40
N ILE A 410 16.36 12.99 -14.67
CA ILE A 410 16.57 11.62 -15.12
C ILE A 410 17.81 11.59 -16.00
N TRP A 411 18.67 10.60 -15.80
CA TRP A 411 19.89 10.39 -16.59
C TRP A 411 20.02 8.96 -17.10
N ASP A 412 19.40 8.01 -16.39
CA ASP A 412 19.41 6.60 -16.72
C ASP A 412 17.99 6.20 -17.18
N LEU A 413 17.89 5.63 -18.39
CA LEU A 413 16.64 5.19 -19.02
C LEU A 413 16.66 3.67 -19.15
N ASP A 414 15.73 3.01 -18.46
CA ASP A 414 15.58 1.55 -18.52
C ASP A 414 14.40 1.18 -19.41
N PHE A 415 14.67 0.57 -20.56
CA PHE A 415 13.66 0.01 -21.45
C PHE A 415 13.57 -1.50 -21.31
N VAL A 416 12.35 -2.02 -21.25
CA VAL A 416 12.09 -3.46 -21.40
C VAL A 416 11.30 -3.71 -22.66
N VAL A 417 11.58 -4.86 -23.28
CA VAL A 417 10.95 -5.30 -24.53
C VAL A 417 10.30 -6.65 -24.29
N GLU A 418 8.98 -6.74 -24.55
CA GLU A 418 8.28 -8.01 -24.75
C GLU A 418 8.65 -8.54 -26.14
N GLY A 419 9.77 -9.26 -26.21
CA GLY A 419 10.44 -9.65 -27.43
C GLY A 419 11.95 -9.71 -27.23
N ASP A 420 12.73 -9.61 -28.30
CA ASP A 420 14.20 -9.64 -28.22
C ASP A 420 14.75 -8.23 -27.96
N GLY A 421 15.04 -7.93 -26.68
CA GLY A 421 15.57 -6.64 -26.27
C GLY A 421 16.97 -6.33 -26.82
N LEU A 422 17.79 -7.35 -27.10
CA LEU A 422 19.13 -7.16 -27.67
C LEU A 422 19.05 -6.68 -29.12
N LYS A 423 18.16 -7.26 -29.92
CA LYS A 423 17.91 -6.79 -31.30
C LYS A 423 17.43 -5.34 -31.35
N VAL A 424 16.54 -4.95 -30.44
CA VAL A 424 16.09 -3.57 -30.33
C VAL A 424 17.26 -2.65 -29.97
N ALA A 425 18.11 -3.05 -29.02
CA ALA A 425 19.28 -2.29 -28.62
C ALA A 425 20.30 -2.11 -29.76
N GLU A 426 20.58 -3.17 -30.53
CA GLU A 426 21.49 -3.13 -31.69
C GLU A 426 20.98 -2.17 -32.76
N ARG A 427 19.69 -2.27 -33.10
CA ARG A 427 19.06 -1.40 -34.10
C ARG A 427 19.01 0.06 -33.62
N PHE A 428 18.77 0.27 -32.33
CA PHE A 428 18.78 1.59 -31.70
C PHE A 428 20.19 2.20 -31.71
N ALA A 429 21.22 1.41 -31.40
CA ALA A 429 22.62 1.82 -31.46
C ALA A 429 23.04 2.21 -32.88
N GLN A 430 22.61 1.46 -33.90
CA GLN A 430 22.83 1.80 -35.31
C GLN A 430 22.15 3.11 -35.70
N HIS A 431 20.92 3.37 -35.23
CA HIS A 431 20.18 4.59 -35.53
C HIS A 431 20.92 5.85 -35.05
N TYR A 432 21.53 5.79 -33.86
CA TYR A 432 22.28 6.90 -33.26
C TYR A 432 23.78 6.87 -33.54
N GLY A 433 24.30 5.83 -34.21
CA GLY A 433 25.73 5.67 -34.48
C GLY A 433 26.58 5.52 -33.22
N VAL A 434 26.06 4.86 -32.18
CA VAL A 434 26.74 4.68 -30.87
C VAL A 434 27.18 3.24 -30.64
N ASN A 435 28.17 3.07 -29.76
CA ASN A 435 28.61 1.73 -29.36
C ASN A 435 27.59 1.07 -28.41
N ILE A 436 27.46 -0.25 -28.55
CA ILE A 436 26.63 -1.09 -27.69
C ILE A 436 27.53 -2.01 -26.84
N HIS A 437 27.17 -2.18 -25.57
CA HIS A 437 27.78 -3.13 -24.66
C HIS A 437 26.75 -4.21 -24.29
N PRO A 438 26.68 -5.32 -25.04
CA PRO A 438 25.75 -6.40 -24.75
C PRO A 438 26.23 -7.25 -23.57
N PHE A 439 25.30 -7.67 -22.73
CA PHE A 439 25.48 -8.64 -21.65
C PHE A 439 24.53 -9.84 -21.89
N PRO A 440 24.90 -10.78 -22.79
CA PRO A 440 24.02 -11.87 -23.21
C PRO A 440 23.54 -12.75 -22.05
N GLU A 441 24.39 -12.96 -21.04
CA GLU A 441 24.09 -13.77 -19.84
C GLU A 441 22.86 -13.26 -19.06
N PHE A 442 22.57 -11.96 -19.15
CA PHE A 442 21.44 -11.32 -18.46
C PHE A 442 20.33 -10.88 -19.41
N GLY A 443 20.51 -11.07 -20.72
CA GLY A 443 19.59 -10.61 -21.75
C GLY A 443 19.44 -9.08 -21.78
N THR A 444 20.52 -8.35 -21.45
CA THR A 444 20.53 -6.89 -21.38
C THR A 444 21.63 -6.27 -22.25
N ALA A 445 21.45 -5.01 -22.64
CA ALA A 445 22.46 -4.23 -23.34
C ALA A 445 22.50 -2.79 -22.81
N HIS A 446 23.70 -2.23 -22.70
CA HIS A 446 23.92 -0.85 -22.28
C HIS A 446 24.49 -0.02 -23.42
N LEU A 447 24.01 1.21 -23.53
CA LEU A 447 24.51 2.20 -24.49
C LEU A 447 24.35 3.62 -23.94
N LYS A 448 24.99 4.59 -24.58
CA LYS A 448 24.94 6.00 -24.17
C LYS A 448 24.61 6.87 -25.38
N VAL A 449 23.57 7.70 -25.25
CA VAL A 449 23.17 8.69 -26.27
C VAL A 449 23.10 10.06 -25.61
N GLY A 450 23.97 10.97 -26.03
CA GLY A 450 24.14 12.26 -25.36
C GLY A 450 24.53 12.07 -23.89
N ASP A 451 23.75 12.67 -22.98
CA ASP A 451 23.93 12.52 -21.54
C ASP A 451 23.17 11.33 -20.93
N PHE A 452 22.31 10.67 -21.71
CA PHE A 452 21.50 9.54 -21.23
C PHE A 452 22.26 8.23 -21.33
N LYS A 453 22.29 7.49 -20.21
CA LYS A 453 22.62 6.06 -20.23
C LYS A 453 21.34 5.28 -20.44
N ILE A 454 21.37 4.36 -21.39
CA ILE A 454 20.19 3.61 -21.81
C ILE A 454 20.47 2.12 -21.63
N GLU A 455 19.57 1.45 -20.92
CA GLU A 455 19.57 0.01 -20.75
C GLU A 455 18.37 -0.59 -21.49
N PHE A 456 18.62 -1.63 -22.27
CA PHE A 456 17.58 -2.46 -22.87
C PHE A 456 17.62 -3.85 -22.23
N ALA A 457 16.46 -4.36 -21.84
CA ALA A 457 16.31 -5.70 -21.30
C ALA A 457 15.11 -6.42 -21.92
N THR A 458 15.19 -7.74 -22.01
CA THR A 458 14.03 -8.57 -22.36
C THR A 458 13.15 -8.79 -21.12
N THR A 459 11.82 -8.71 -21.27
CA THR A 459 10.89 -9.01 -20.16
C THR A 459 11.07 -10.45 -19.69
N ARG A 460 11.18 -10.62 -18.36
CA ARG A 460 11.52 -11.92 -17.79
C ARG A 460 10.84 -12.20 -16.46
N ARG A 461 10.62 -13.48 -16.20
CA ARG A 461 10.29 -14.05 -14.89
C ARG A 461 11.58 -14.45 -14.21
N GLU A 462 11.62 -14.31 -12.89
CA GLU A 462 12.74 -14.75 -12.07
C GLU A 462 12.27 -15.82 -11.08
N THR A 463 13.02 -16.91 -10.99
CA THR A 463 12.82 -17.96 -9.99
C THR A 463 14.06 -18.05 -9.11
N TYR A 464 13.87 -18.05 -7.79
CA TYR A 464 14.95 -18.08 -6.80
C TYR A 464 15.07 -19.50 -6.24
N PRO A 465 16.18 -20.23 -6.51
CA PRO A 465 16.32 -21.63 -6.08
C PRO A 465 16.42 -21.78 -4.57
N HIS A 466 16.94 -20.77 -3.87
CA HIS A 466 16.93 -20.67 -2.40
C HIS A 466 16.99 -19.19 -1.97
N PRO A 467 16.59 -18.85 -0.72
CA PRO A 467 16.64 -17.49 -0.19
C PRO A 467 18.02 -16.83 -0.37
N GLY A 468 18.07 -15.64 -0.98
CA GLY A 468 19.30 -14.86 -1.18
C GLY A 468 20.17 -15.27 -2.37
N ALA A 469 19.79 -16.30 -3.13
CA ALA A 469 20.48 -16.75 -4.35
C ALA A 469 20.36 -15.76 -5.52
N TYR A 470 21.19 -15.94 -6.54
CA TYR A 470 20.96 -15.31 -7.85
C TYR A 470 19.75 -15.96 -8.55
N PRO A 471 18.91 -15.19 -9.25
CA PRO A 471 17.73 -15.72 -9.91
C PRO A 471 18.05 -16.45 -11.22
N VAL A 472 17.22 -17.45 -11.57
CA VAL A 472 17.14 -18.04 -12.91
C VAL A 472 16.10 -17.27 -13.73
N VAL A 473 16.41 -16.94 -15.00
CA VAL A 473 15.60 -16.06 -15.84
C VAL A 473 14.92 -16.79 -17.00
N GLU A 474 13.65 -16.47 -17.26
CA GLU A 474 12.85 -17.00 -18.38
C GLU A 474 12.06 -15.87 -19.06
N PRO A 475 11.80 -15.91 -20.39
CA PRO A 475 10.94 -14.92 -21.05
C PRO A 475 9.53 -14.86 -20.45
N ALA A 476 8.98 -13.64 -20.31
CA ALA A 476 7.68 -13.44 -19.66
C ALA A 476 6.94 -12.20 -20.15
N SER A 477 5.69 -12.03 -19.71
CA SER A 477 4.93 -10.79 -19.93
C SER A 477 5.47 -9.62 -19.10
N LEU A 478 5.15 -8.38 -19.50
CA LEU A 478 5.47 -7.15 -18.76
C LEU A 478 4.91 -7.21 -17.34
N LYS A 479 3.70 -7.74 -17.15
CA LYS A 479 3.10 -7.85 -15.82
C LYS A 479 3.93 -8.73 -14.89
N GLU A 480 4.45 -9.85 -15.41
CA GLU A 480 5.32 -10.76 -14.65
C GLU A 480 6.70 -10.12 -14.40
N ASP A 481 7.26 -9.39 -15.37
CA ASP A 481 8.51 -8.63 -15.19
C ASP A 481 8.39 -7.53 -14.14
N LEU A 482 7.25 -6.83 -14.09
CA LEU A 482 7.00 -5.83 -13.07
C LEU A 482 6.76 -6.48 -11.70
N PHE A 483 6.14 -7.67 -11.63
CA PHE A 483 5.85 -8.37 -10.38
C PHE A 483 7.09 -8.85 -9.62
N ARG A 484 8.17 -9.22 -10.33
CA ARG A 484 9.44 -9.65 -9.70
C ARG A 484 10.24 -8.51 -9.04
N ARG A 485 9.84 -7.25 -9.24
CA ARG A 485 10.57 -6.07 -8.75
C ARG A 485 10.45 -5.91 -7.23
N ASP A 486 11.18 -4.94 -6.69
CA ASP A 486 11.27 -4.74 -5.25
C ASP A 486 10.02 -4.07 -4.65
N PHE A 487 9.60 -2.94 -5.19
CA PHE A 487 8.52 -2.12 -4.64
C PHE A 487 7.52 -1.65 -5.69
N THR A 488 6.28 -1.42 -5.29
CA THR A 488 5.20 -0.90 -6.15
C THR A 488 5.61 0.38 -6.88
N ILE A 489 6.25 1.30 -6.18
CA ILE A 489 6.76 2.57 -6.74
C ILE A 489 7.85 2.38 -7.83
N ASN A 490 8.46 1.20 -7.91
CA ASN A 490 9.45 0.83 -8.94
C ASN A 490 8.88 -0.19 -9.94
N ALA A 491 7.61 -0.58 -9.79
CA ALA A 491 6.92 -1.59 -10.59
C ALA A 491 5.87 -0.95 -11.52
N MET A 492 6.20 0.22 -12.06
CA MET A 492 5.41 0.93 -13.07
C MET A 492 6.17 0.96 -14.40
N ALA A 493 5.41 1.05 -15.48
CA ALA A 493 5.92 1.16 -16.84
C ALA A 493 5.22 2.28 -17.60
N ILE A 494 5.83 2.78 -18.65
CA ILE A 494 5.22 3.70 -19.61
C ILE A 494 5.38 3.10 -21.00
N SER A 495 4.27 2.96 -21.72
CA SER A 495 4.33 2.49 -23.10
C SER A 495 5.06 3.48 -23.98
N VAL A 496 5.96 2.96 -24.81
CA VAL A 496 6.64 3.75 -25.86
C VAL A 496 6.19 3.37 -27.26
N MET A 497 5.17 2.50 -27.37
CA MET A 497 4.57 2.15 -28.65
C MET A 497 3.81 3.34 -29.25
N GLU A 498 3.65 3.37 -30.57
CA GLU A 498 3.08 4.52 -31.26
C GLU A 498 1.58 4.69 -30.96
N GLU A 499 0.86 3.56 -30.87
CA GLU A 499 -0.59 3.47 -30.65
C GLU A 499 -1.03 3.94 -29.26
N ASP A 500 -0.21 3.73 -28.23
CA ASP A 500 -0.55 4.05 -26.83
C ASP A 500 0.59 4.81 -26.11
N PHE A 501 1.40 5.55 -26.87
CA PHE A 501 2.56 6.29 -26.39
C PHE A 501 2.25 7.14 -25.14
N GLY A 502 3.12 7.02 -24.13
CA GLY A 502 3.04 7.78 -22.88
C GLY A 502 2.04 7.24 -21.86
N THR A 503 1.37 6.12 -22.14
CA THR A 503 0.41 5.50 -21.22
C THR A 503 1.13 4.89 -20.01
N LEU A 504 0.79 5.34 -18.80
CA LEU A 504 1.33 4.82 -17.54
C LEU A 504 0.64 3.51 -17.12
N ILE A 505 1.41 2.42 -17.14
CA ILE A 505 1.06 1.07 -16.70
C ILE A 505 1.44 0.87 -15.23
N ASP A 506 0.41 0.74 -14.39
CA ASP A 506 0.53 0.48 -12.96
C ASP A 506 -0.43 -0.64 -12.54
N TYR A 507 0.07 -1.88 -12.48
CA TYR A 507 -0.72 -3.04 -12.05
C TYR A 507 -0.86 -3.17 -10.53
N PHE A 508 0.00 -2.49 -9.76
CA PHE A 508 0.21 -2.78 -8.34
C PHE A 508 -0.07 -1.58 -7.42
N GLY A 509 -0.48 -0.45 -7.98
CA GLY A 509 -0.80 0.76 -7.22
C GLY A 509 0.42 1.60 -6.85
N GLY A 510 1.51 1.52 -7.61
CA GLY A 510 2.72 2.31 -7.41
C GLY A 510 2.47 3.83 -7.45
N LEU A 511 1.55 4.31 -8.31
CA LEU A 511 1.20 5.72 -8.39
C LEU A 511 0.50 6.20 -7.11
N ARG A 512 -0.34 5.33 -6.53
CA ARG A 512 -1.00 5.61 -5.24
C ARG A 512 0.00 5.61 -4.11
N ASP A 513 0.86 4.60 -4.02
CA ASP A 513 1.89 4.53 -2.97
C ASP A 513 2.89 5.71 -3.08
N LEU A 514 3.19 6.18 -4.30
CA LEU A 514 3.94 7.43 -4.50
C LEU A 514 3.22 8.65 -3.89
N LYS A 515 1.91 8.78 -4.10
CA LYS A 515 1.09 9.87 -3.54
C LYS A 515 0.99 9.77 -2.01
N ASP A 516 0.81 8.57 -1.50
CA ASP A 516 0.65 8.28 -0.07
C ASP A 516 2.01 8.23 0.66
N LYS A 517 3.13 8.42 -0.06
CA LYS A 517 4.52 8.35 0.44
C LYS A 517 4.84 7.01 1.11
N LEU A 518 4.49 5.91 0.46
CA LEU A 518 4.65 4.55 0.97
C LEU A 518 5.65 3.71 0.18
N ILE A 519 6.44 2.91 0.88
CA ILE A 519 7.24 1.82 0.34
C ILE A 519 6.49 0.50 0.56
N ARG A 520 6.02 -0.11 -0.53
CA ARG A 520 5.24 -1.35 -0.52
C ARG A 520 5.88 -2.45 -1.37
N ILE A 521 6.09 -3.63 -0.77
CA ILE A 521 6.52 -4.84 -1.49
C ILE A 521 5.37 -5.43 -2.33
N LEU A 522 5.71 -6.12 -3.42
CA LEU A 522 4.73 -6.70 -4.35
C LEU A 522 4.09 -8.00 -3.85
N HIS A 523 4.79 -8.74 -2.99
CA HIS A 523 4.28 -9.97 -2.36
C HIS A 523 5.00 -10.23 -1.02
N PRO A 524 4.38 -11.01 -0.10
CA PRO A 524 4.91 -11.20 1.26
C PRO A 524 6.29 -11.88 1.35
N LEU A 525 6.67 -12.66 0.34
CA LEU A 525 7.95 -13.37 0.29
C LEU A 525 9.11 -12.52 -0.24
N SER A 526 8.88 -11.25 -0.59
CA SER A 526 9.88 -10.43 -1.28
C SER A 526 11.22 -10.32 -0.54
N PHE A 527 11.20 -10.16 0.79
CA PHE A 527 12.43 -10.12 1.59
C PHE A 527 13.04 -11.50 1.86
N VAL A 528 12.27 -12.57 1.68
CA VAL A 528 12.78 -13.95 1.77
C VAL A 528 13.53 -14.31 0.50
N GLU A 529 12.97 -13.95 -0.66
CA GLU A 529 13.63 -14.14 -1.96
C GLU A 529 14.93 -13.33 -2.05
N ASP A 530 14.88 -12.05 -1.69
CA ASP A 530 16.05 -11.17 -1.73
C ASP A 530 16.16 -10.27 -0.49
N PRO A 531 16.91 -10.69 0.55
CA PRO A 531 17.07 -9.90 1.78
C PRO A 531 17.75 -8.54 1.57
N VAL A 532 18.47 -8.34 0.46
CA VAL A 532 19.07 -7.04 0.11
C VAL A 532 17.99 -5.97 -0.07
N ARG A 533 16.75 -6.36 -0.41
CA ARG A 533 15.60 -5.45 -0.51
C ARG A 533 15.28 -4.76 0.82
N ILE A 534 15.70 -5.30 1.98
CA ILE A 534 15.55 -4.63 3.28
C ILE A 534 16.34 -3.31 3.29
N LEU A 535 17.63 -3.37 2.93
CA LEU A 535 18.48 -2.17 2.83
C LEU A 535 17.93 -1.19 1.80
N ARG A 536 17.45 -1.70 0.66
CA ARG A 536 16.80 -0.87 -0.38
C ARG A 536 15.56 -0.16 0.13
N ALA A 537 14.69 -0.86 0.87
CA ALA A 537 13.46 -0.30 1.40
C ALA A 537 13.75 0.88 2.34
N LEU A 538 14.71 0.71 3.25
CA LEU A 538 15.11 1.73 4.21
C LEU A 538 15.86 2.88 3.53
N ARG A 539 16.71 2.60 2.54
CA ARG A 539 17.35 3.63 1.72
C ARG A 539 16.32 4.48 0.98
N PHE A 540 15.34 3.86 0.32
CA PHE A 540 14.29 4.61 -0.38
C PHE A 540 13.37 5.37 0.58
N ALA A 541 13.03 4.77 1.73
CA ALA A 541 12.27 5.44 2.78
C ALA A 541 12.98 6.72 3.25
N GLY A 542 14.27 6.65 3.60
CA GLY A 542 15.05 7.82 4.02
C GLY A 542 15.29 8.83 2.88
N ARG A 543 15.67 8.36 1.69
CA ARG A 543 15.92 9.21 0.51
C ARG A 543 14.70 10.04 0.11
N PHE A 544 13.52 9.43 0.12
CA PHE A 544 12.29 10.07 -0.36
C PHE A 544 11.42 10.64 0.75
N ASP A 545 11.80 10.46 2.02
CA ASP A 545 10.95 10.81 3.18
C ASP A 545 9.60 10.08 3.13
N PHE A 546 9.68 8.77 2.84
CA PHE A 546 8.55 7.85 2.73
C PHE A 546 8.50 6.93 3.96
N LYS A 547 7.32 6.37 4.22
CA LYS A 547 7.12 5.37 5.28
C LYS A 547 6.99 3.97 4.69
N LEU A 548 7.37 2.95 5.44
CA LEU A 548 7.03 1.57 5.06
C LEU A 548 5.52 1.36 5.25
N SER A 549 4.88 0.64 4.31
CA SER A 549 3.51 0.19 4.55
C SER A 549 3.48 -0.81 5.72
N LYS A 550 2.37 -0.88 6.49
CA LYS A 550 2.25 -1.82 7.62
C LYS A 550 2.58 -3.28 7.25
N SER A 551 2.16 -3.72 6.06
CA SER A 551 2.47 -5.06 5.55
C SER A 551 3.94 -5.24 5.20
N THR A 552 4.58 -4.22 4.63
CA THR A 552 6.03 -4.22 4.33
C THR A 552 6.84 -4.30 5.61
N GLU A 553 6.53 -3.44 6.57
CA GLU A 553 7.23 -3.39 7.85
C GLU A 553 7.13 -4.73 8.58
N LYS A 554 5.92 -5.33 8.64
CA LYS A 554 5.74 -6.67 9.19
C LYS A 554 6.58 -7.74 8.48
N ALA A 555 6.58 -7.75 7.14
CA ALA A 555 7.38 -8.70 6.36
C ALA A 555 8.89 -8.52 6.60
N MET A 556 9.35 -7.26 6.72
CA MET A 556 10.73 -6.93 7.00
C MET A 556 11.14 -7.39 8.40
N LEU A 557 10.33 -7.12 9.42
CA LEU A 557 10.59 -7.57 10.79
C LEU A 557 10.66 -9.09 10.89
N ASN A 558 9.78 -9.81 10.18
CA ASN A 558 9.84 -11.27 10.10
C ASN A 558 11.17 -11.74 9.46
N ALA A 559 11.57 -11.15 8.33
CA ALA A 559 12.83 -11.49 7.66
C ALA A 559 14.06 -11.21 8.54
N LEU A 560 14.05 -10.11 9.30
CA LEU A 560 15.10 -9.78 10.26
C LEU A 560 15.14 -10.78 11.43
N SER A 561 13.99 -11.18 11.97
CA SER A 561 13.91 -12.19 13.04
C SER A 561 14.46 -13.56 12.63
N MET A 562 14.45 -13.86 11.34
CA MET A 562 15.02 -15.06 10.74
C MET A 562 16.51 -14.89 10.35
N HIS A 563 17.14 -13.76 10.69
CA HIS A 563 18.51 -13.41 10.33
C HIS A 563 18.83 -13.55 8.83
N LEU A 564 17.85 -13.30 7.95
CA LEU A 564 18.01 -13.50 6.50
C LEU A 564 19.09 -12.62 5.87
N LEU A 565 19.43 -11.48 6.49
CA LEU A 565 20.56 -10.67 6.05
C LEU A 565 21.89 -11.44 6.08
N LYS A 566 22.09 -12.35 7.04
CA LYS A 566 23.32 -13.17 7.11
C LYS A 566 23.42 -14.21 6.00
N HIS A 567 22.29 -14.58 5.41
CA HIS A 567 22.20 -15.54 4.32
C HIS A 567 22.30 -14.88 2.93
N ALA A 568 22.21 -13.55 2.85
CA ALA A 568 22.37 -12.84 1.59
C ALA A 568 23.84 -12.68 1.20
N SER A 569 24.10 -12.56 -0.10
CA SER A 569 25.45 -12.27 -0.61
C SER A 569 26.02 -11.01 0.03
N ARG A 570 27.13 -11.17 0.78
CA ARG A 570 27.85 -10.10 1.47
C ARG A 570 28.18 -8.94 0.53
N GLY A 571 28.67 -9.23 -0.67
CA GLY A 571 29.00 -8.21 -1.68
C GLY A 571 27.78 -7.38 -2.12
N ARG A 572 26.60 -8.00 -2.26
CA ARG A 572 25.37 -7.29 -2.63
C ARG A 572 24.89 -6.37 -1.50
N LEU A 573 24.98 -6.83 -0.24
CA LEU A 573 24.66 -6.02 0.94
C LEU A 573 25.56 -4.80 1.04
N LEU A 574 26.87 -4.99 0.92
CA LEU A 574 27.85 -3.89 0.99
C LEU A 574 27.67 -2.91 -0.16
N LYS A 575 27.37 -3.38 -1.38
CA LYS A 575 27.05 -2.49 -2.51
C LYS A 575 25.83 -1.61 -2.21
N GLU A 576 24.76 -2.20 -1.67
CA GLU A 576 23.56 -1.46 -1.29
C GLU A 576 23.81 -0.48 -0.12
N LEU A 577 24.67 -0.87 0.82
CA LEU A 577 25.11 0.01 1.90
C LEU A 577 25.94 1.19 1.38
N THR A 578 26.88 0.96 0.46
CA THR A 578 27.65 2.02 -0.20
C THR A 578 26.73 3.00 -0.94
N LEU A 579 25.67 2.50 -1.58
CA LEU A 579 24.65 3.38 -2.18
C LEU A 579 23.94 4.23 -1.13
N ALA A 580 23.58 3.66 0.03
CA ALA A 580 22.97 4.40 1.13
C ALA A 580 23.88 5.54 1.61
N PHE A 581 25.17 5.28 1.84
CA PHE A 581 26.14 6.30 2.27
C PHE A 581 26.34 7.42 1.25
N ARG A 582 26.02 7.21 -0.03
CA ARG A 582 26.08 8.24 -1.07
C ARG A 582 24.83 9.10 -1.15
N GLU A 583 23.74 8.75 -0.47
CA GLU A 583 22.51 9.53 -0.47
C GLU A 583 22.69 10.82 0.35
N GLU A 584 22.10 11.93 -0.12
CA GLU A 584 22.17 13.21 0.60
C GLU A 584 21.53 13.14 2.00
N LYS A 585 20.48 12.33 2.13
CA LYS A 585 19.75 12.08 3.38
C LYS A 585 20.27 10.88 4.16
N ILE A 586 21.59 10.64 4.15
CA ILE A 586 22.22 9.52 4.87
C ILE A 586 21.81 9.48 6.35
N LEU A 587 21.71 10.63 7.04
CA LEU A 587 21.33 10.64 8.45
C LEU A 587 19.92 10.08 8.69
N ASP A 588 18.98 10.36 7.80
CA ASP A 588 17.60 9.83 7.89
C ASP A 588 17.58 8.31 7.64
N ILE A 589 18.44 7.82 6.74
CA ILE A 589 18.62 6.38 6.50
C ILE A 589 19.27 5.71 7.72
N LEU A 590 20.27 6.34 8.36
CA LEU A 590 20.92 5.82 9.56
C LEU A 590 19.94 5.73 10.74
N LYS A 591 19.02 6.69 10.88
CA LYS A 591 17.94 6.62 11.88
C LYS A 591 17.06 5.39 11.68
N LEU A 592 16.73 5.06 10.43
CA LEU A 592 16.01 3.83 10.09
C LEU A 592 16.85 2.58 10.37
N TYR A 593 18.13 2.57 9.99
CA TYR A 593 19.03 1.45 10.30
C TYR A 593 19.15 1.19 11.78
N ARG A 594 19.18 2.24 12.62
CA ARG A 594 19.11 2.13 14.07
C ARG A 594 17.79 1.52 14.53
N GLN A 595 16.67 2.06 14.04
CA GLN A 595 15.34 1.58 14.41
C GLN A 595 15.18 0.07 14.19
N TYR A 596 15.73 -0.45 13.09
CA TYR A 596 15.63 -1.86 12.70
C TYR A 596 16.90 -2.67 12.97
N LYS A 597 17.86 -2.14 13.72
CA LYS A 597 19.13 -2.80 14.12
C LYS A 597 19.93 -3.41 12.95
N ILE A 598 19.95 -2.71 11.83
CA ILE A 598 20.53 -3.20 10.58
C ILE A 598 22.05 -3.31 10.65
N LEU A 599 22.71 -2.31 11.24
CA LEU A 599 24.18 -2.29 11.28
C LEU A 599 24.73 -3.34 12.25
N GLU A 600 24.00 -3.64 13.32
CA GLU A 600 24.32 -4.70 14.28
C GLU A 600 24.30 -6.11 13.66
N GLU A 601 23.48 -6.34 12.63
CA GLU A 601 23.46 -7.59 11.86
C GLU A 601 24.61 -7.68 10.82
N LEU A 602 25.18 -6.54 10.42
CA LEU A 602 26.15 -6.45 9.32
C LEU A 602 27.59 -6.20 9.77
N ILE A 603 27.79 -5.55 10.90
CA ILE A 603 29.11 -5.13 11.41
C ILE A 603 29.32 -5.79 12.77
N ASP A 604 30.26 -6.72 12.82
CA ASP A 604 30.57 -7.44 14.05
C ASP A 604 31.05 -6.49 15.15
N GLY A 605 30.41 -6.57 16.32
CA GLY A 605 30.71 -5.73 17.48
C GLY A 605 30.17 -4.30 17.42
N PHE A 606 29.42 -3.93 16.38
CA PHE A 606 28.80 -2.60 16.29
C PHE A 606 27.60 -2.48 17.25
N GLN A 607 27.53 -1.34 17.94
CA GLN A 607 26.41 -0.99 18.83
C GLN A 607 26.14 0.51 18.76
N TRP A 608 24.86 0.88 18.71
CA TRP A 608 24.44 2.27 18.83
C TRP A 608 24.65 2.80 20.24
N SER A 609 24.94 4.09 20.34
CA SER A 609 24.98 4.82 21.61
C SER A 609 24.51 6.25 21.42
N GLN A 610 24.03 6.89 22.49
CA GLN A 610 23.57 8.27 22.45
C GLN A 610 24.68 9.25 22.04
N ASP A 611 25.93 8.99 22.46
CA ASP A 611 27.12 9.76 22.02
C ASP A 611 27.31 9.68 20.51
N LEU A 612 27.20 8.48 19.94
CA LEU A 612 27.35 8.25 18.50
C LEU A 612 26.28 9.02 17.72
N GLU A 613 25.02 8.98 18.17
CA GLU A 613 23.93 9.71 17.53
C GLU A 613 24.15 11.22 17.52
N LEU A 614 24.57 11.77 18.67
CA LEU A 614 24.87 13.19 18.79
C LEU A 614 26.01 13.60 17.83
N LYS A 615 27.06 12.77 17.72
CA LYS A 615 28.15 13.00 16.76
C LYS A 615 27.66 13.02 15.32
N LEU A 616 26.73 12.14 14.94
CA LEU A 616 26.19 12.09 13.57
C LEU A 616 25.32 13.32 13.25
N GLU A 617 24.51 13.80 14.21
CA GLU A 617 23.76 15.06 14.06
C GLU A 617 24.70 16.27 13.94
N LYS A 618 25.72 16.37 14.80
CA LYS A 618 26.74 17.43 14.71
C LYS A 618 27.53 17.37 13.41
N LEU A 619 27.83 16.17 12.90
CA LEU A 619 28.47 16.00 11.59
C LEU A 619 27.59 16.56 10.47
N LYS A 620 26.27 16.40 10.53
CA LYS A 620 25.36 16.98 9.53
C LYS A 620 25.45 18.51 9.50
N GLU A 621 25.57 19.16 10.65
CA GLU A 621 25.80 20.61 10.72
C GLU A 621 27.12 21.00 10.05
N VAL A 622 28.22 20.30 10.39
CA VAL A 622 29.55 20.55 9.84
C VAL A 622 29.56 20.34 8.33
N VAL A 623 28.94 19.27 7.83
CA VAL A 623 28.81 18.99 6.39
C VAL A 623 28.00 20.08 5.69
N SER A 624 26.92 20.56 6.32
CA SER A 624 26.08 21.62 5.75
C SER A 624 26.84 22.94 5.64
N TRP A 625 27.55 23.33 6.71
CA TRP A 625 28.43 24.49 6.72
C TRP A 625 29.52 24.37 5.64
N HIS A 626 30.23 23.23 5.58
CA HIS A 626 31.32 23.03 4.64
C HIS A 626 30.86 23.12 3.17
N LYS A 627 29.67 22.59 2.85
CA LYS A 627 29.09 22.71 1.50
C LYS A 627 28.79 24.15 1.09
N ILE A 628 28.43 25.00 2.05
CA ILE A 628 28.10 26.41 1.81
C ILE A 628 29.38 27.24 1.63
N GLU A 629 30.35 27.07 2.53
CA GLU A 629 31.59 27.86 2.50
C GLU A 629 32.59 27.40 1.43
N PHE A 630 32.57 26.11 1.07
CA PHE A 630 33.51 25.51 0.12
C PHE A 630 32.77 24.77 -1.03
N PRO A 631 31.96 25.48 -1.83
CA PRO A 631 31.11 24.86 -2.86
C PRO A 631 31.90 24.16 -3.97
N ASP A 632 33.14 24.59 -4.23
CA ASP A 632 34.01 23.99 -5.26
C ASP A 632 34.60 22.64 -4.84
N LYS A 633 34.53 22.29 -3.55
CA LYS A 633 35.12 21.05 -3.02
C LYS A 633 34.13 19.89 -3.10
N LYS A 634 34.46 18.91 -3.96
CA LYS A 634 33.67 17.69 -4.14
C LYS A 634 34.15 16.60 -3.19
N LEU A 635 33.59 16.56 -1.98
CA LEU A 635 33.82 15.49 -1.01
C LEU A 635 32.62 14.53 -0.92
N GLU A 636 32.88 13.23 -0.89
CA GLU A 636 31.88 12.20 -0.60
C GLU A 636 31.64 12.11 0.93
N TYR A 637 30.83 13.02 1.47
CA TYR A 637 30.59 13.16 2.92
C TYR A 637 30.06 11.89 3.60
N GLY A 638 29.42 10.98 2.85
CA GLY A 638 28.98 9.68 3.33
C GLY A 638 30.06 8.89 4.07
N TRP A 639 31.30 8.94 3.56
CA TRP A 639 32.42 8.25 4.19
C TRP A 639 32.76 8.81 5.57
N LEU A 640 32.50 10.09 5.84
CA LEU A 640 32.71 10.69 7.16
C LEU A 640 31.76 10.09 8.20
N TYR A 641 30.49 9.88 7.82
CA TYR A 641 29.52 9.20 8.69
C TYR A 641 29.99 7.78 9.00
N LEU A 642 30.50 7.07 7.99
CA LEU A 642 31.01 5.71 8.19
C LEU A 642 32.24 5.68 9.12
N VAL A 643 33.17 6.64 9.02
CA VAL A 643 34.31 6.74 9.95
C VAL A 643 33.84 6.95 11.39
N ILE A 644 32.84 7.80 11.63
CA ILE A 644 32.25 7.99 12.96
C ILE A 644 31.58 6.70 13.47
N LEU A 645 30.82 6.01 12.62
CA LEU A 645 30.18 4.73 12.98
C LEU A 645 31.20 3.65 13.35
N LEU A 646 32.37 3.65 12.69
CA LEU A 646 33.42 2.66 12.91
C LEU A 646 34.43 3.05 14.01
N GLU A 647 34.21 4.16 14.73
CA GLU A 647 35.14 4.68 15.75
C GLU A 647 35.47 3.63 16.83
N ARG A 648 34.48 2.84 17.25
CA ARG A 648 34.58 1.89 18.38
C ARG A 648 34.74 0.41 17.97
N VAL A 649 34.84 0.12 16.67
CA VAL A 649 34.96 -1.24 16.13
C VAL A 649 36.17 -1.37 15.22
N LYS A 650 36.67 -2.59 15.02
CA LYS A 650 37.70 -2.85 14.00
C LYS A 650 37.03 -2.78 12.62
N GLY A 651 37.19 -1.65 11.94
CA GLY A 651 36.43 -1.30 10.74
C GLY A 651 37.25 -1.33 9.47
N GLU A 652 38.55 -1.60 9.56
CA GLU A 652 39.49 -1.52 8.44
C GLU A 652 39.20 -2.60 7.39
N GLU A 653 38.85 -3.81 7.82
CA GLU A 653 38.41 -4.90 6.96
C GLU A 653 37.07 -4.56 6.30
N PHE A 654 36.10 -4.07 7.07
CA PHE A 654 34.79 -3.65 6.55
C PHE A 654 34.90 -2.56 5.48
N LEU A 655 35.76 -1.55 5.69
CA LEU A 655 36.04 -0.51 4.69
C LEU A 655 36.68 -1.08 3.43
N LYS A 656 37.54 -2.10 3.56
CA LYS A 656 38.13 -2.80 2.42
C LYS A 656 37.07 -3.57 1.64
N GLU A 657 36.18 -4.29 2.32
CA GLU A 657 35.07 -5.02 1.69
C GLU A 657 34.11 -4.08 0.95
N MET A 658 33.81 -2.90 1.52
CA MET A 658 32.98 -1.87 0.88
C MET A 658 33.63 -1.19 -0.34
N GLY A 659 34.91 -1.48 -0.61
CA GLY A 659 35.67 -0.81 -1.66
C GLY A 659 35.96 0.66 -1.35
N ALA A 660 36.15 1.00 -0.07
CA ALA A 660 36.40 2.38 0.35
C ALA A 660 37.70 2.94 -0.29
N PRO A 661 37.69 4.20 -0.77
CA PRO A 661 38.87 4.86 -1.30
C PRO A 661 40.06 4.83 -0.33
N ALA A 662 41.28 4.87 -0.85
CA ALA A 662 42.50 4.83 -0.02
C ALA A 662 42.51 5.93 1.06
N TRP A 663 42.10 7.15 0.70
CA TRP A 663 42.03 8.28 1.64
C TRP A 663 41.06 8.04 2.80
N VAL A 664 39.97 7.28 2.60
CA VAL A 664 39.00 6.95 3.67
C VAL A 664 39.60 5.95 4.65
N ARG A 665 40.32 4.96 4.14
CA ARG A 665 41.02 3.95 4.98
C ARG A 665 42.12 4.61 5.81
N GLU A 666 42.91 5.48 5.19
CA GLU A 666 43.92 6.28 5.87
C GLU A 666 43.29 7.22 6.90
N LEU A 667 42.19 7.90 6.56
CA LEU A 667 41.44 8.75 7.48
C LEU A 667 40.94 7.98 8.69
N CYS A 668 40.31 6.82 8.50
CA CYS A 668 39.80 6.00 9.59
C CYS A 668 40.92 5.61 10.56
N HIS A 669 42.06 5.16 10.03
CA HIS A 669 43.23 4.82 10.82
C HIS A 669 43.77 6.05 11.57
N THR A 670 43.97 7.16 10.86
CA THR A 670 44.53 8.40 11.42
C THR A 670 43.62 9.00 12.50
N TYR A 671 42.30 8.97 12.29
CA TYR A 671 41.32 9.44 13.24
C TYR A 671 41.35 8.62 14.54
N LYS A 672 41.38 7.28 14.45
CA LYS A 672 41.48 6.43 15.64
C LYS A 672 42.77 6.64 16.44
N GLU A 673 43.90 6.74 15.74
CA GLU A 673 45.22 6.84 16.38
C GLU A 673 45.53 8.24 16.91
N GLN A 674 45.19 9.29 16.15
CA GLN A 674 45.73 10.64 16.39
C GLN A 674 44.67 11.65 16.87
N ALA A 675 43.36 11.41 16.67
CA ALA A 675 42.35 12.43 16.97
C ALA A 675 42.36 12.87 18.43
N LYS A 676 42.49 11.95 19.39
CA LYS A 676 42.51 12.29 20.84
C LYS A 676 43.65 13.25 21.19
N GLU A 677 44.85 13.01 20.68
CA GLU A 677 46.01 13.84 20.95
C GLU A 677 45.92 15.19 20.22
N VAL A 678 45.43 15.19 18.98
CA VAL A 678 45.19 16.42 18.22
C VAL A 678 44.13 17.30 18.89
N ILE A 679 43.01 16.72 19.32
CA ILE A 679 41.94 17.38 20.08
C ILE A 679 42.52 18.04 21.33
N LYS A 680 43.34 17.31 22.09
CA LYS A 680 44.00 17.84 23.29
C LYS A 680 44.91 19.03 22.99
N LYS A 681 45.76 18.91 21.96
CA LYS A 681 46.64 20.01 21.52
C LYS A 681 45.86 21.24 21.07
N LEU A 682 44.76 21.04 20.34
CA LEU A 682 43.89 22.12 19.88
C LEU A 682 43.21 22.83 21.05
N HIS A 683 42.74 22.12 22.07
CA HIS A 683 42.21 22.75 23.28
C HIS A 683 43.27 23.60 24.00
N GLN A 684 44.51 23.12 24.05
CA GLN A 684 45.62 23.80 24.71
C GLN A 684 46.21 24.96 23.89
N ALA A 685 45.96 25.00 22.58
CA ALA A 685 46.48 26.04 21.70
C ALA A 685 45.93 27.42 22.09
N LYS A 686 46.85 28.33 22.39
CA LYS A 686 46.62 29.74 22.77
C LYS A 686 46.94 30.71 21.63
N LYS A 687 47.64 30.24 20.59
CA LYS A 687 48.01 31.07 19.43
C LYS A 687 47.53 30.47 18.09
N PRO A 688 47.19 31.30 17.08
CA PRO A 688 46.87 30.81 15.74
C PRO A 688 47.96 29.91 15.13
N SER A 689 49.24 30.24 15.34
CA SER A 689 50.37 29.44 14.85
C SER A 689 50.38 28.01 15.41
N GLU A 690 49.99 27.83 16.68
CA GLU A 690 49.87 26.52 17.33
C GLU A 690 48.73 25.69 16.72
N VAL A 691 47.59 26.32 16.41
CA VAL A 691 46.48 25.68 15.69
C VAL A 691 46.94 25.23 14.31
N TYR A 692 47.64 26.10 13.57
CA TYR A 692 48.17 25.76 12.26
C TYR A 692 49.17 24.61 12.32
N LEU A 693 50.15 24.64 13.24
CA LEU A 693 51.12 23.56 13.39
C LEU A 693 50.46 22.22 13.78
N THR A 694 49.41 22.28 14.59
CA THR A 694 48.67 21.08 15.03
C THR A 694 47.88 20.44 13.90
N LEU A 695 47.28 21.24 13.01
CA LEU A 695 46.47 20.75 11.89
C LEU A 695 47.26 20.53 10.60
N LYS A 696 48.44 21.13 10.47
CA LYS A 696 49.30 20.99 9.30
C LYS A 696 49.70 19.52 9.10
N GLY A 697 49.46 19.01 7.89
CA GLY A 697 49.79 17.65 7.50
C GLY A 697 48.61 16.68 7.53
N PHE A 698 47.48 17.08 8.13
CA PHE A 698 46.23 16.34 8.02
C PHE A 698 45.44 16.75 6.78
N ASN A 699 44.69 15.79 6.23
CA ASN A 699 43.79 16.05 5.11
C ASN A 699 42.49 16.70 5.59
N GLU A 700 41.70 17.19 4.64
CA GLU A 700 40.45 17.87 4.97
C GLU A 700 39.39 17.06 5.69
N PRO A 701 39.08 15.83 5.26
CA PRO A 701 38.20 14.96 6.01
C PRO A 701 38.53 14.86 7.50
N PHE A 702 39.82 14.88 7.87
CA PHE A 702 40.24 14.78 9.26
C PHE A 702 39.80 15.99 10.09
N TYR A 703 40.06 17.22 9.63
CA TYR A 703 39.63 18.40 10.40
C TYR A 703 38.11 18.59 10.40
N LEU A 704 37.38 18.11 9.38
CA LEU A 704 35.92 18.09 9.42
C LEU A 704 35.38 17.16 10.51
N LEU A 705 36.02 16.01 10.73
CA LEU A 705 35.67 15.13 11.86
C LEU A 705 35.98 15.78 13.21
N LEU A 706 37.05 16.58 13.31
CA LEU A 706 37.35 17.34 14.54
C LEU A 706 36.32 18.44 14.81
N ALA A 707 35.80 19.10 13.77
CA ALA A 707 34.78 20.16 13.90
C ALA A 707 33.41 19.65 14.39
N VAL A 708 33.21 18.34 14.47
CA VAL A 708 32.08 17.71 15.17
C VAL A 708 32.11 18.09 16.65
N GLU A 709 33.31 18.26 17.22
CA GLU A 709 33.47 18.84 18.54
C GLU A 709 33.31 20.36 18.49
N GLU A 710 32.23 20.83 19.11
CA GLU A 710 31.76 22.22 18.99
C GLU A 710 32.74 23.25 19.55
N SER A 711 33.46 22.90 20.63
CA SER A 711 34.54 23.71 21.20
C SER A 711 35.72 23.91 20.24
N LEU A 712 35.94 22.99 19.31
CA LEU A 712 37.03 23.04 18.34
C LEU A 712 36.62 23.68 17.01
N ARG A 713 35.32 23.77 16.74
CA ARG A 713 34.79 24.27 15.47
C ARG A 713 35.36 25.65 15.08
N PRO A 714 35.41 26.68 15.95
CA PRO A 714 35.99 27.98 15.58
C PRO A 714 37.47 27.90 15.15
N LYS A 715 38.27 27.05 15.82
CA LYS A 715 39.69 26.84 15.51
C LYS A 715 39.88 26.14 14.17
N VAL A 716 39.05 25.15 13.86
CA VAL A 716 39.05 24.46 12.56
C VAL A 716 38.66 25.42 11.43
N VAL A 717 37.60 26.21 11.61
CA VAL A 717 37.16 27.22 10.64
C VAL A 717 38.29 28.22 10.36
N LEU A 718 38.90 28.79 11.41
CA LEU A 718 40.02 29.72 11.28
C LEU A 718 41.18 29.12 10.46
N TYR A 719 41.52 27.85 10.72
CA TYR A 719 42.55 27.15 9.97
C TYR A 719 42.22 27.02 8.48
N MET A 720 41.01 26.54 8.16
CA MET A 720 40.57 26.31 6.78
C MET A 720 40.44 27.60 5.96
N GLU A 721 39.90 28.65 6.57
CA GLU A 721 39.60 29.89 5.85
C GLU A 721 40.80 30.82 5.75
N LYS A 722 41.65 30.87 6.79
CA LYS A 722 42.68 31.89 6.93
C LYS A 722 44.08 31.28 7.00
N LEU A 723 44.37 30.45 8.02
CA LEU A 723 45.74 30.05 8.34
C LEU A 723 46.37 29.21 7.22
N SER A 724 45.66 28.20 6.71
CA SER A 724 46.14 27.33 5.63
C SER A 724 46.38 28.06 4.30
N LYS A 725 45.75 29.22 4.10
CA LYS A 725 45.84 30.03 2.87
C LYS A 725 46.85 31.18 2.97
N LEU A 726 47.44 31.42 4.14
CA LEU A 726 48.38 32.52 4.35
C LEU A 726 49.64 32.34 3.48
N LYS A 727 49.90 33.34 2.63
CA LYS A 727 51.10 33.42 1.79
C LYS A 727 52.06 34.43 2.37
N VAL A 728 53.35 34.11 2.30
CA VAL A 728 54.45 35.00 2.67
C VAL A 728 55.11 35.48 1.38
N ASP A 729 55.45 36.76 1.37
CA ASP A 729 56.26 37.34 0.31
C ASP A 729 57.70 36.80 0.38
N VAL A 730 58.03 35.93 -0.58
CA VAL A 730 59.31 35.22 -0.63
C VAL A 730 60.46 36.12 -1.08
N SER A 731 60.16 37.29 -1.67
CA SER A 731 61.18 38.27 -2.10
C SER A 731 62.05 38.77 -0.94
N LYS A 732 61.55 38.69 0.30
CA LYS A 732 62.26 39.05 1.53
C LYS A 732 63.43 38.12 1.89
N PHE A 733 63.55 36.97 1.20
CA PHE A 733 64.53 35.92 1.51
C PHE A 733 65.48 35.62 0.34
N PHE A 734 65.83 36.64 -0.45
CA PHE A 734 66.60 36.51 -1.70
C PHE A 734 67.96 35.80 -1.56
N ASP A 735 68.56 35.82 -0.37
CA ASP A 735 69.86 35.19 -0.09
C ASP A 735 69.80 33.72 0.39
N LEU A 736 68.60 33.19 0.69
CA LEU A 736 68.44 31.85 1.27
C LEU A 736 68.08 30.81 0.21
N ARG A 737 68.58 29.58 0.35
CA ARG A 737 68.28 28.44 -0.56
C ARG A 737 67.93 27.16 0.18
N GLY A 738 67.23 26.26 -0.50
CA GLY A 738 66.95 24.90 -0.01
C GLY A 738 66.19 24.87 1.33
N LYS A 739 66.68 24.06 2.29
CA LYS A 739 66.02 23.86 3.60
C LYS A 739 66.00 25.12 4.46
N GLU A 740 66.99 26.00 4.31
CA GLU A 740 67.11 27.25 5.08
C GLU A 740 66.03 28.26 4.66
N LEU A 741 65.80 28.39 3.35
CA LEU A 741 64.69 29.18 2.80
C LEU A 741 63.33 28.65 3.29
N GLY A 742 63.12 27.32 3.26
CA GLY A 742 61.89 26.71 3.75
C GLY A 742 61.60 27.00 5.22
N ARG A 743 62.63 26.95 6.09
CA ARG A 743 62.50 27.31 7.51
C ARG A 743 62.20 28.80 7.72
N ALA A 744 62.85 29.68 6.96
CA ALA A 744 62.62 31.12 7.05
C ALA A 744 61.18 31.50 6.64
N ILE A 745 60.68 30.93 5.54
CA ILE A 745 59.29 31.12 5.09
C ILE A 745 58.30 30.60 6.15
N GLU A 746 58.56 29.42 6.72
CA GLU A 746 57.67 28.84 7.73
C GLU A 746 57.64 29.69 9.00
N ASN A 747 58.78 30.13 9.51
CA ASN A 747 58.84 31.00 10.69
C ASN A 747 58.11 32.33 10.47
N GLU A 748 58.26 32.93 9.29
CA GLU A 748 57.56 34.17 8.95
C GLU A 748 56.05 33.95 8.81
N LYS A 749 55.61 32.79 8.29
CA LYS A 749 54.19 32.41 8.30
C LYS A 749 53.65 32.36 9.72
N LEU A 750 54.34 31.67 10.64
CA LEU A 750 53.89 31.53 12.03
C LEU A 750 53.80 32.89 12.72
N ARG A 751 54.80 33.76 12.52
CA ARG A 751 54.80 35.13 13.07
C ARG A 751 53.61 35.93 12.56
N LEU A 752 53.38 35.95 11.24
CA LEU A 752 52.25 36.66 10.64
C LEU A 752 50.89 36.11 11.09
N MET A 753 50.76 34.80 11.30
CA MET A 753 49.53 34.21 11.82
C MET A 753 49.16 34.75 13.20
N ASP A 754 50.15 34.86 14.09
CA ASP A 754 49.95 35.32 15.46
C ASP A 754 49.74 36.84 15.56
N GLU A 755 50.24 37.61 14.59
CA GLU A 755 50.04 39.06 14.52
C GLU A 755 48.71 39.44 13.84
N THR A 756 48.27 38.65 12.86
CA THR A 756 47.13 39.01 12.00
C THR A 756 45.80 38.45 12.50
N PHE A 757 45.82 37.28 13.15
CA PHE A 757 44.60 36.57 13.56
C PHE A 757 44.53 36.43 15.08
N THR A 758 43.32 36.24 15.60
CA THR A 758 43.07 35.98 17.01
C THR A 758 42.28 34.69 17.17
N LEU A 759 42.53 33.96 18.27
CA LEU A 759 41.68 32.84 18.65
C LEU A 759 40.50 33.42 19.44
N THR A 760 39.31 33.41 18.84
CA THR A 760 38.04 33.68 19.53
C THR A 760 37.61 32.48 20.35
#